data_AF-A0A1M6W1L1-F1
#
_entry.id   AF-A0A1M6W1L1-F1
#
_cell.length_a   1.000
_cell.length_b   1.000
_cell.length_c   1.000
_cell.angle_alpha   90.00
_cell.angle_beta   90.00
_cell.angle_gamma   90.00
#
_symmetry.space_group_name_H-M   'P 1'
#
loop_
_entity.id
_entity.type
_entity.pdbx_description
1 polymer ?
#
loop_
_entity_poly.entity_id
_entity_poly.type
_entity_poly.pdbx_seq_one_letter_code
_entity_poly.pdbx_strand_id
1 'polypeptide(L)'
;GISYGIIKYCSNSEIKDKIKFNLNPEICFNYLGQFDEDINNSLFNASPLSSGKDFCLNNNILYSLDFLAILENKRLKLNVRYSNNEYKDETIKVVADNYMINLINIINHCSNKNESEKTAADITKEDITLSDLKPYLKDINNIKNIYELSPMQEGMLYHTLADEGSEAYHNALTLKIKGDLDIAILEGSFNKLIARHDILRTTFDSKNFNKNMQIVFNERKTNVIYQDISKRNINKEDYINNVIFEDKKNRFNLDKDMLIRLAVIKVDKDIYRFVLSNHHIILDGWCLSILIFELFKIYNELKYGYDSNLPEAVPYSNYIDWLNSKDYDSAEEYWKDYLLDYNEVTEIPFKNSLEKEDFKNSELTFTLDQNIVKKLERIAQNSKVTINTIMQSIWSILLQKYNNTKDVVFGYVVSGRNPEVKGIENMLGLFINTIPLRIKLEDNISFKDLLISINKSFLESNEYDFYPLAKIQSFSEVKDKLVNNIMVFENYPVDGEGLNTELLVKNDLQIIDFDGREQTNYNFNLIVCYKDIISIKFQFNELLYSTDNVEKMKNHFIHLIDEIITNENVLVKDLEILGQDEKNKLLLEFNQTKADYPNNKTIQELFEEQVSKTPNNIAVVFESKSITYKELNERSNSLASILRNNGVGPDDIVG
;
A
#
# COMPACT_ATOMS: atom_id res chain seq x y z
N GLY A 1 -33.38 -11.10 29.36
CA GLY A 1 -34.02 -9.79 29.16
C GLY A 1 -34.93 -9.81 27.96
N ILE A 2 -35.83 -8.84 27.83
CA ILE A 2 -36.93 -8.72 26.85
C ILE A 2 -36.55 -9.10 25.39
N SER A 3 -35.27 -8.97 25.02
CA SER A 3 -34.70 -9.32 23.70
C SER A 3 -34.83 -10.81 23.29
N TYR A 4 -34.52 -11.79 24.16
CA TYR A 4 -34.56 -13.21 23.75
C TYR A 4 -35.99 -13.68 23.45
N GLY A 5 -36.97 -13.25 24.26
CA GLY A 5 -38.38 -13.58 24.04
C GLY A 5 -38.91 -12.96 22.74
N ILE A 6 -38.61 -11.69 22.49
CA ILE A 6 -38.99 -11.03 21.23
C ILE A 6 -38.31 -11.70 20.03
N ILE A 7 -37.02 -12.05 20.12
CA ILE A 7 -36.32 -12.72 19.02
C ILE A 7 -36.89 -14.14 18.80
N LYS A 8 -37.17 -14.88 19.87
CA LYS A 8 -37.72 -16.24 19.81
C LYS A 8 -39.15 -16.28 19.29
N TYR A 9 -40.00 -15.34 19.67
CA TYR A 9 -41.43 -15.38 19.35
C TYR A 9 -41.82 -14.44 18.19
N CYS A 10 -41.17 -13.28 18.05
CA CYS A 10 -41.56 -12.23 17.11
C CYS A 10 -40.66 -12.09 15.86
N SER A 11 -39.51 -12.77 15.76
CA SER A 11 -38.67 -12.71 14.54
C SER A 11 -39.25 -13.51 13.36
N ASN A 12 -38.85 -13.13 12.15
CA ASN A 12 -39.19 -13.83 10.90
C ASN A 12 -38.51 -15.22 10.82
N SER A 13 -38.95 -16.07 9.88
CA SER A 13 -38.49 -17.46 9.74
C SER A 13 -36.99 -17.57 9.40
N GLU A 14 -36.47 -16.69 8.55
CA GLU A 14 -35.04 -16.70 8.17
C GLU A 14 -34.08 -16.52 9.35
N ILE A 15 -34.42 -15.66 10.31
CA ILE A 15 -33.62 -15.46 11.53
C ILE A 15 -33.78 -16.65 12.48
N LYS A 16 -34.99 -17.23 12.56
CA LYS A 16 -35.29 -18.37 13.43
C LYS A 16 -34.56 -19.64 13.00
N ASP A 17 -34.41 -19.87 11.69
CA ASP A 17 -33.73 -21.06 11.17
C ASP A 17 -32.21 -21.04 11.41
N LYS A 18 -31.62 -19.84 11.59
CA LYS A 18 -30.20 -19.66 11.93
C LYS A 18 -29.90 -19.79 13.44
N ILE A 19 -30.89 -19.79 14.33
CA ILE A 19 -30.70 -19.74 15.79
C ILE A 19 -31.42 -20.90 16.49
N LYS A 20 -30.68 -21.74 17.22
CA LYS A 20 -31.26 -22.84 18.03
C LYS A 20 -31.78 -22.35 19.38
N PHE A 21 -33.10 -22.18 19.53
CA PHE A 21 -33.76 -21.75 20.78
C PHE A 21 -33.97 -22.87 21.82
N ASN A 22 -32.96 -23.73 22.04
CA ASN A 22 -33.06 -24.92 22.89
C ASN A 22 -32.55 -24.67 24.33
N LEU A 23 -32.10 -23.46 24.64
CA LEU A 23 -31.58 -23.11 25.96
C LEU A 23 -32.73 -22.74 26.90
N ASN A 24 -32.82 -23.44 28.02
CA ASN A 24 -33.67 -23.11 29.16
C ASN A 24 -32.77 -22.52 30.25
N PRO A 25 -32.76 -21.19 30.46
CA PRO A 25 -31.91 -20.59 31.49
C PRO A 25 -32.37 -21.03 32.88
N GLU A 26 -31.45 -21.53 33.70
CA GLU A 26 -31.73 -21.95 35.07
C GLU A 26 -31.72 -20.76 36.05
N ILE A 27 -31.05 -19.66 35.67
CA ILE A 27 -30.87 -18.47 36.50
C ILE A 27 -31.52 -17.26 35.82
N CYS A 28 -32.34 -16.53 36.56
CA CYS A 28 -32.90 -15.25 36.17
C CYS A 28 -32.33 -14.13 37.06
N PHE A 29 -31.91 -13.03 36.43
CA PHE A 29 -31.61 -11.77 37.10
C PHE A 29 -32.51 -10.69 36.55
N ASN A 30 -33.24 -10.02 37.43
CA ASN A 30 -34.13 -8.93 37.08
C ASN A 30 -33.92 -7.75 38.03
N TYR A 31 -33.86 -6.54 37.47
CA TYR A 31 -33.77 -5.30 38.22
C TYR A 31 -34.98 -4.44 37.89
N LEU A 32 -35.82 -4.17 38.89
CA LEU A 32 -37.08 -3.43 38.73
C LEU A 32 -36.90 -1.91 38.73
N GLY A 33 -35.67 -1.41 38.84
CA GLY A 33 -35.40 0.02 38.90
C GLY A 33 -35.60 0.61 40.29
N GLN A 34 -35.78 1.93 40.33
CA GLN A 34 -36.01 2.71 41.53
C GLN A 34 -37.51 2.98 41.70
N PHE A 35 -38.13 2.25 42.62
CA PHE A 35 -39.59 2.25 42.80
C PHE A 35 -40.10 3.52 43.51
N ASP A 36 -39.22 4.24 44.19
CA ASP A 36 -39.56 5.43 44.99
C ASP A 36 -39.91 6.67 44.14
N GLU A 37 -39.38 6.80 42.91
CA GLU A 37 -39.55 8.00 42.08
C GLU A 37 -40.91 8.05 41.36
N ASP A 38 -41.50 6.90 41.04
CA ASP A 38 -42.75 6.85 40.26
C ASP A 38 -44.03 6.77 41.14
N ILE A 39 -43.93 6.25 42.36
CA ILE A 39 -45.11 5.89 43.17
C ILE A 39 -45.44 6.92 44.26
N ASN A 40 -44.44 7.61 44.81
CA ASN A 40 -44.66 8.61 45.87
C ASN A 40 -44.95 10.00 45.27
N ASN A 41 -46.05 10.10 44.52
CA ASN A 41 -46.62 11.38 44.12
C ASN A 41 -47.62 11.87 45.20
N SER A 42 -47.93 13.17 45.22
CA SER A 42 -48.77 13.80 46.27
C SER A 42 -50.18 13.18 46.49
N LEU A 43 -50.63 12.28 45.61
CA LEU A 43 -51.94 11.62 45.64
C LEU A 43 -51.91 10.13 46.02
N PHE A 44 -50.80 9.41 45.86
CA PHE A 44 -50.68 7.98 46.16
C PHE A 44 -49.39 7.72 46.94
N ASN A 45 -49.48 6.90 47.99
CA ASN A 45 -48.33 6.48 48.78
C ASN A 45 -48.34 4.94 48.92
N ALA A 46 -47.16 4.35 49.01
CA ALA A 46 -47.03 2.93 49.32
C ALA A 46 -47.69 2.60 50.69
N SER A 47 -48.50 1.54 50.73
CA SER A 47 -49.15 1.11 51.97
C SER A 47 -48.10 0.57 52.96
N PRO A 48 -48.12 1.01 54.24
CA PRO A 48 -47.28 0.41 55.29
C PRO A 48 -47.75 -1.00 55.69
N LEU A 49 -48.94 -1.42 55.23
CA LEU A 49 -49.49 -2.73 55.49
C LEU A 49 -48.96 -3.74 54.46
N SER A 50 -48.54 -4.91 54.94
CA SER A 50 -48.10 -6.02 54.09
C SER A 50 -49.23 -6.49 53.17
N SER A 51 -48.92 -6.66 51.89
CA SER A 51 -49.77 -7.34 50.89
C SER A 51 -49.84 -8.86 51.09
N GLY A 52 -49.12 -9.40 52.08
CA GLY A 52 -48.91 -10.83 52.25
C GLY A 52 -47.70 -11.33 51.45
N LYS A 53 -47.69 -12.61 51.11
CA LYS A 53 -46.64 -13.18 50.25
C LYS A 53 -46.95 -12.82 48.80
N ASP A 54 -45.97 -12.28 48.08
CA ASP A 54 -46.10 -11.88 46.68
C ASP A 54 -46.38 -13.07 45.73
N PHE A 55 -46.19 -14.30 46.21
CA PHE A 55 -46.37 -15.53 45.44
C PHE A 55 -46.98 -16.66 46.28
N CYS A 56 -47.73 -17.54 45.62
CA CYS A 56 -48.18 -18.79 46.22
C CYS A 56 -47.01 -19.76 46.43
N LEU A 57 -46.98 -20.49 47.56
CA LEU A 57 -45.97 -21.51 47.85
C LEU A 57 -46.02 -22.71 46.88
N ASN A 58 -47.16 -22.92 46.22
CA ASN A 58 -47.36 -23.99 45.24
C ASN A 58 -47.15 -23.51 43.80
N ASN A 59 -46.62 -22.30 43.59
CA ASN A 59 -46.43 -21.77 42.25
C ASN A 59 -45.22 -22.47 41.58
N ASN A 60 -45.38 -22.86 40.31
CA ASN A 60 -44.26 -23.39 39.54
C ASN A 60 -43.29 -22.26 39.22
N ILE A 61 -42.03 -22.40 39.63
CA ILE A 61 -40.99 -21.42 39.34
C ILE A 61 -40.46 -21.71 37.93
N LEU A 62 -40.36 -20.66 37.09
CA LEU A 62 -39.85 -20.75 35.72
C LEU A 62 -38.32 -20.95 35.67
N TYR A 63 -37.62 -20.54 36.72
CA TYR A 63 -36.18 -20.55 36.86
C TYR A 63 -35.81 -21.23 38.17
N SER A 64 -34.77 -22.07 38.17
CA SER A 64 -34.26 -22.73 39.37
C SER A 64 -33.78 -21.73 40.43
N LEU A 65 -33.23 -20.60 39.98
CA LEU A 65 -32.78 -19.48 40.80
C LEU A 65 -33.17 -18.14 40.17
N ASP A 66 -33.88 -17.29 40.90
CA ASP A 66 -34.44 -16.03 40.41
C ASP A 66 -34.08 -14.89 41.37
N PHE A 67 -33.24 -13.97 40.89
CA PHE A 67 -32.78 -12.79 41.61
C PHE A 67 -33.60 -11.57 41.17
N LEU A 68 -34.32 -10.99 42.10
CA LEU A 68 -35.10 -9.77 41.90
C LEU A 68 -34.52 -8.64 42.76
N ALA A 69 -33.85 -7.69 42.10
CA ALA A 69 -33.33 -6.49 42.73
C ALA A 69 -34.31 -5.32 42.55
N ILE A 70 -34.51 -4.56 43.62
CA ILE A 70 -35.33 -3.33 43.60
C ILE A 70 -34.68 -2.29 44.52
N LEU A 71 -34.74 -1.02 44.13
CA LEU A 71 -34.34 0.09 45.00
C LEU A 71 -35.59 0.71 45.62
N GLU A 72 -35.74 0.58 46.94
CA GLU A 72 -36.84 1.11 47.74
C GLU A 72 -36.31 1.82 48.99
N ASN A 73 -36.86 2.98 49.32
CA ASN A 73 -36.40 3.86 50.39
C ASN A 73 -34.87 4.10 50.39
N LYS A 74 -34.27 4.32 49.20
CA LYS A 74 -32.81 4.43 49.00
C LYS A 74 -32.00 3.21 49.47
N ARG A 75 -32.62 2.04 49.58
CA ARG A 75 -31.97 0.77 49.93
C ARG A 75 -32.16 -0.22 48.80
N LEU A 76 -31.07 -0.88 48.41
CA LEU A 76 -31.14 -2.02 47.49
C LEU A 76 -31.67 -3.23 48.25
N LYS A 77 -32.80 -3.76 47.79
CA LYS A 77 -33.37 -5.01 48.27
C LYS A 77 -33.23 -6.07 47.19
N LEU A 78 -32.51 -7.14 47.51
CA LEU A 78 -32.36 -8.31 46.65
C LEU A 78 -33.22 -9.45 47.21
N ASN A 79 -34.23 -9.87 46.44
CA ASN A 79 -35.02 -11.04 46.76
C ASN A 79 -34.52 -12.22 45.90
N VAL A 80 -34.06 -13.28 46.55
CA VAL A 80 -33.61 -14.50 45.87
C VAL A 80 -34.70 -15.57 46.03
N ARG A 81 -35.29 -15.99 44.92
CA ARG A 81 -36.28 -17.06 44.86
C ARG A 81 -35.63 -18.30 44.27
N TYR A 82 -35.94 -19.47 44.81
CA TYR A 82 -35.32 -20.71 44.39
C TYR A 82 -36.24 -21.90 44.65
N SER A 83 -35.96 -23.02 43.99
CA SER A 83 -36.65 -24.28 44.20
C SER A 83 -36.06 -25.04 45.39
N ASN A 84 -36.86 -25.31 46.43
CA ASN A 84 -36.44 -26.13 47.58
C ASN A 84 -36.22 -27.62 47.22
N ASN A 85 -36.60 -28.04 46.02
CA ASN A 85 -36.28 -29.38 45.51
C ASN A 85 -34.84 -29.45 44.97
N GLU A 86 -34.23 -28.31 44.65
CA GLU A 86 -32.91 -28.22 44.01
C GLU A 86 -31.86 -27.57 44.93
N TYR A 87 -32.25 -26.58 45.73
CA TYR A 87 -31.34 -25.85 46.61
C TYR A 87 -31.76 -25.92 48.08
N LYS A 88 -30.77 -25.91 48.97
CA LYS A 88 -30.97 -25.79 50.41
C LYS A 88 -30.95 -24.32 50.84
N ASP A 89 -31.78 -23.98 51.83
CA ASP A 89 -31.86 -22.63 52.39
C ASP A 89 -30.49 -22.13 52.88
N GLU A 90 -29.69 -22.99 53.51
CA GLU A 90 -28.35 -22.58 54.00
C GLU A 90 -27.42 -22.22 52.85
N THR A 91 -27.50 -22.92 51.72
CA THR A 91 -26.68 -22.66 50.54
C THR A 91 -27.04 -21.32 49.91
N ILE A 92 -28.33 -21.05 49.72
CA ILE A 92 -28.77 -19.78 49.11
C ILE A 92 -28.46 -18.60 50.03
N LYS A 93 -28.59 -18.78 51.35
CA LYS A 93 -28.19 -17.75 52.31
C LYS A 93 -26.71 -17.39 52.19
N VAL A 94 -25.82 -18.38 52.09
CA VAL A 94 -24.38 -18.13 51.87
C VAL A 94 -24.13 -17.40 50.55
N VAL A 95 -24.85 -17.76 49.48
CA VAL A 95 -24.75 -17.07 48.18
C VAL A 95 -25.19 -15.61 48.29
N ALA A 96 -26.32 -15.34 48.96
CA ALA A 96 -26.83 -13.99 49.16
C ALA A 96 -25.88 -13.13 50.03
N ASP A 97 -25.35 -13.70 51.12
CA ASP A 97 -24.38 -13.03 51.99
C ASP A 97 -23.09 -12.71 51.22
N ASN A 98 -22.55 -13.67 50.46
CA ASN A 98 -21.39 -13.45 49.61
C ASN A 98 -21.64 -12.41 48.52
N TYR A 99 -22.83 -12.39 47.91
CA TYR A 99 -23.22 -11.38 46.94
C TYR A 99 -23.18 -9.99 47.57
N MET A 100 -23.78 -9.82 48.76
CA MET A 100 -23.78 -8.55 49.47
C MET A 100 -22.38 -8.09 49.87
N ILE A 101 -21.53 -9.00 50.37
CA ILE A 101 -20.13 -8.70 50.72
C ILE A 101 -19.37 -8.21 49.47
N ASN A 102 -19.47 -8.92 48.35
CA ASN A 102 -18.79 -8.53 47.13
C ASN A 102 -19.33 -7.22 46.56
N LEU A 103 -20.64 -6.99 46.62
CA LEU A 103 -21.25 -5.72 46.20
C LEU A 103 -20.72 -4.55 47.04
N ILE A 104 -20.65 -4.71 48.36
CA ILE A 104 -20.09 -3.69 49.25
C ILE A 104 -18.61 -3.45 48.93
N ASN A 105 -17.83 -4.49 48.66
CA ASN A 105 -16.43 -4.36 48.27
C ASN A 105 -16.28 -3.56 46.96
N ILE A 106 -17.13 -3.82 45.97
CA ILE A 106 -17.15 -3.07 44.70
C ILE A 106 -17.53 -1.60 44.97
N ILE A 107 -18.59 -1.35 45.75
CA ILE A 107 -19.01 0.02 46.10
C ILE A 107 -17.90 0.78 46.82
N ASN A 108 -17.25 0.15 47.80
CA ASN A 108 -16.14 0.75 48.55
C ASN A 108 -14.95 1.02 47.63
N HIS A 109 -14.62 0.09 46.72
CA HIS A 109 -13.58 0.31 45.72
C HIS A 109 -13.89 1.54 44.87
N CYS A 110 -15.08 1.60 44.25
CA CYS A 110 -15.48 2.70 43.38
C CYS A 110 -15.59 4.03 44.13
N SER A 111 -16.12 4.03 45.36
CA SER A 111 -16.29 5.26 46.17
C SER A 111 -14.97 5.84 46.68
N ASN A 112 -13.92 5.02 46.78
CA ASN A 112 -12.59 5.44 47.20
C ASN A 112 -11.70 5.90 46.03
N LYS A 113 -12.18 5.83 44.79
CA LYS A 113 -11.48 6.36 43.62
C LYS A 113 -11.80 7.85 43.47
N ASN A 114 -10.76 8.68 43.50
CA ASN A 114 -10.90 10.13 43.29
C ASN A 114 -10.95 10.50 41.81
N GLU A 115 -10.53 9.59 40.92
CA GLU A 115 -10.45 9.79 39.48
C GLU A 115 -11.16 8.65 38.76
N SER A 116 -11.74 8.97 37.60
CA SER A 116 -12.31 7.96 36.71
C SER A 116 -11.19 7.16 36.06
N GLU A 117 -11.31 5.83 36.07
CA GLU A 117 -10.39 4.94 35.37
C GLU A 117 -11.03 4.51 34.05
N LYS A 118 -10.29 4.62 32.94
CA LYS A 118 -10.75 4.11 31.65
C LYS A 118 -10.71 2.59 31.62
N THR A 119 -11.73 2.01 31.03
CA THR A 119 -11.83 0.59 30.70
C THR A 119 -11.52 0.37 29.21
N ALA A 120 -11.35 -0.89 28.80
CA ALA A 120 -11.14 -1.20 27.38
C ALA A 120 -12.30 -0.68 26.50
N ALA A 121 -13.54 -0.78 26.99
CA ALA A 121 -14.73 -0.31 26.28
C ALA A 121 -14.78 1.22 26.06
N ASP A 122 -14.02 2.00 26.83
CA ASP A 122 -13.93 3.45 26.66
C ASP A 122 -12.97 3.84 25.52
N ILE A 123 -12.15 2.90 25.05
CA ILE A 123 -11.02 3.17 24.15
C ILE A 123 -11.13 2.38 22.85
N THR A 124 -11.83 1.24 22.84
CA THR A 124 -11.93 0.40 21.64
C THR A 124 -13.28 -0.30 21.54
N LYS A 125 -13.70 -0.57 20.29
CA LYS A 125 -14.81 -1.45 19.96
C LYS A 125 -14.37 -2.91 19.76
N GLU A 126 -13.06 -3.13 19.69
CA GLU A 126 -12.46 -4.44 19.45
C GLU A 126 -12.51 -5.30 20.70
N ASP A 127 -12.48 -6.62 20.52
CA ASP A 127 -12.49 -7.60 21.63
C ASP A 127 -11.14 -7.64 22.35
N ILE A 128 -10.83 -6.56 23.07
CA ILE A 128 -9.58 -6.35 23.83
C ILE A 128 -9.89 -6.36 25.32
N THR A 129 -9.15 -7.15 26.08
CA THR A 129 -9.30 -7.21 27.53
C THR A 129 -8.45 -6.16 28.23
N LEU A 130 -8.78 -5.85 29.48
CA LEU A 130 -7.92 -5.03 30.35
C LEU A 130 -6.51 -5.62 30.53
N SER A 131 -6.35 -6.95 30.40
CA SER A 131 -5.04 -7.61 30.47
C SER A 131 -4.17 -7.27 29.25
N ASP A 132 -4.78 -7.17 28.06
CA ASP A 132 -4.08 -6.84 26.82
C ASP A 132 -3.61 -5.38 26.83
N LEU A 133 -4.34 -4.50 27.52
CA LEU A 133 -3.97 -3.09 27.71
C LEU A 133 -2.86 -2.87 28.76
N LYS A 134 -2.33 -3.92 29.38
CA LYS A 134 -1.28 -3.82 30.40
C LYS A 134 -0.06 -2.97 29.99
N PRO A 135 0.46 -3.05 28.75
CA PRO A 135 1.57 -2.21 28.30
C PRO A 135 1.23 -0.72 28.27
N TYR A 136 -0.05 -0.39 28.13
CA TYR A 136 -0.56 0.96 27.94
C TYR A 136 -1.15 1.59 29.20
N LEU A 137 -1.21 0.87 30.33
CA LEU A 137 -1.85 1.37 31.56
C LEU A 137 -1.31 2.71 32.06
N LYS A 138 -0.02 3.01 31.81
CA LYS A 138 0.58 4.29 32.19
C LYS A 138 0.05 5.46 31.36
N ASP A 139 -0.21 5.20 30.08
CA ASP A 139 -0.63 6.21 29.11
C ASP A 139 -2.13 6.11 28.79
N ILE A 140 -2.87 5.25 29.50
CA ILE A 140 -4.28 4.92 29.21
C ILE A 140 -5.18 6.16 29.11
N ASN A 141 -4.92 7.16 29.95
CA ASN A 141 -5.65 8.42 29.95
C ASN A 141 -5.35 9.25 28.68
N ASN A 142 -4.12 9.15 28.17
CA ASN A 142 -3.69 9.75 26.91
C ASN A 142 -4.05 8.89 25.68
N ILE A 143 -4.68 7.72 25.81
CA ILE A 143 -5.17 6.98 24.64
C ILE A 143 -6.60 7.44 24.31
N LYS A 144 -6.79 7.77 23.03
CA LYS A 144 -8.05 8.21 22.44
C LYS A 144 -8.83 7.02 21.87
N ASN A 145 -8.16 6.18 21.08
CA ASN A 145 -8.80 5.08 20.36
C ASN A 145 -7.79 3.97 20.03
N ILE A 146 -8.25 2.72 19.93
CA ILE A 146 -7.47 1.57 19.44
C ILE A 146 -8.32 0.79 18.42
N TYR A 147 -7.78 0.53 17.23
CA TYR A 147 -8.46 -0.18 16.15
C TYR A 147 -7.47 -0.89 15.22
N GLU A 148 -7.96 -1.82 14.40
CA GLU A 148 -7.13 -2.64 13.50
C GLU A 148 -6.45 -1.82 12.38
N LEU A 149 -5.43 -2.38 11.73
CA LEU A 149 -4.80 -1.79 10.55
C LEU A 149 -5.64 -2.04 9.30
N SER A 150 -5.56 -1.12 8.34
CA SER A 150 -6.02 -1.42 6.97
C SER A 150 -5.10 -2.46 6.29
N PRO A 151 -5.58 -3.20 5.28
CA PRO A 151 -4.77 -4.18 4.55
C PRO A 151 -3.41 -3.67 4.03
N MET A 152 -3.38 -2.44 3.50
CA MET A 152 -2.13 -1.86 3.00
C MET A 152 -1.18 -1.50 4.15
N GLN A 153 -1.71 -1.01 5.28
CA GLN A 153 -0.89 -0.74 6.47
C GLN A 153 -0.29 -2.04 7.03
N GLU A 154 -1.02 -3.16 7.01
CA GLU A 154 -0.50 -4.48 7.39
C GLU A 154 0.69 -4.90 6.51
N GLY A 155 0.57 -4.75 5.19
CA GLY A 155 1.64 -5.03 4.25
C GLY A 155 2.89 -4.18 4.49
N MET A 156 2.72 -2.87 4.67
CA MET A 156 3.83 -1.96 4.98
C MET A 156 4.48 -2.30 6.33
N LEU A 157 3.69 -2.58 7.37
CA LEU A 157 4.19 -2.97 8.67
C LEU A 157 5.02 -4.26 8.59
N TYR A 158 4.54 -5.27 7.87
CA TYR A 158 5.28 -6.51 7.65
C TYR A 158 6.64 -6.25 6.99
N HIS A 159 6.67 -5.46 5.91
CA HIS A 159 7.91 -5.13 5.21
C HIS A 159 8.90 -4.34 6.07
N THR A 160 8.42 -3.34 6.82
CA THR A 160 9.27 -2.54 7.72
C THR A 160 9.86 -3.40 8.86
N LEU A 161 9.14 -4.42 9.32
CA LEU A 161 9.62 -5.33 10.36
C LEU A 161 10.53 -6.46 9.82
N ALA A 162 10.35 -6.88 8.56
CA ALA A 162 11.09 -7.98 7.96
C ALA A 162 12.51 -7.55 7.51
N ASP A 163 12.66 -6.32 7.02
CA ASP A 163 13.94 -5.77 6.57
C ASP A 163 14.30 -4.55 7.43
N GLU A 164 14.99 -4.81 8.55
CA GLU A 164 15.56 -3.76 9.39
C GLU A 164 16.60 -2.90 8.64
N GLY A 165 17.00 -3.24 7.41
CA GLY A 165 17.89 -2.46 6.54
C GLY A 165 17.17 -1.46 5.64
N SER A 166 15.87 -1.66 5.37
CA SER A 166 15.15 -0.97 4.31
C SER A 166 14.96 0.53 4.53
N GLU A 167 15.04 1.30 3.44
CA GLU A 167 14.55 2.69 3.35
C GLU A 167 13.14 2.77 2.74
N ALA A 168 12.52 1.61 2.44
CA ALA A 168 11.17 1.57 1.89
C ALA A 168 10.17 2.27 2.81
N TYR A 169 9.19 2.95 2.21
CA TYR A 169 8.12 3.70 2.89
C TYR A 169 8.58 4.90 3.73
N HIS A 170 9.87 5.26 3.72
CA HIS A 170 10.34 6.52 4.29
C HIS A 170 10.24 7.63 3.24
N ASN A 171 9.17 8.41 3.33
CA ASN A 171 8.92 9.51 2.42
C ASN A 171 9.63 10.76 2.92
N ALA A 172 10.44 11.39 2.07
CA ALA A 172 11.08 12.67 2.35
C ALA A 172 10.68 13.68 1.28
N LEU A 173 9.89 14.67 1.69
CA LEU A 173 9.43 15.74 0.84
C LEU A 173 10.24 17.01 1.09
N THR A 174 10.75 17.63 0.02
CA THR A 174 11.44 18.91 0.07
C THR A 174 10.63 20.02 -0.59
N LEU A 175 10.35 21.09 0.15
CA LEU A 175 9.70 22.30 -0.37
C LEU A 175 10.66 23.48 -0.28
N LYS A 176 10.76 24.26 -1.35
CA LYS A 176 11.44 25.56 -1.33
C LYS A 176 10.43 26.66 -1.17
N ILE A 177 10.52 27.38 -0.05
CA ILE A 177 9.61 28.46 0.28
C ILE A 177 10.38 29.78 0.28
N LYS A 178 9.81 30.77 -0.41
CA LYS A 178 10.28 32.14 -0.42
C LYS A 178 9.32 33.02 0.39
N GLY A 179 9.84 33.90 1.23
CA GLY A 179 9.09 34.89 2.00
C GLY A 179 9.54 34.99 3.46
N ASP A 180 8.79 35.73 4.28
CA ASP A 180 9.11 35.95 5.70
C ASP A 180 8.38 34.97 6.62
N LEU A 181 9.17 34.03 7.18
CA LEU A 181 8.67 32.91 7.96
C LEU A 181 9.10 33.03 9.43
N ASP A 182 8.10 33.16 10.30
CA ASP A 182 8.24 33.00 11.74
C ASP A 182 8.24 31.51 12.13
N ILE A 183 9.38 31.03 12.64
CA ILE A 183 9.59 29.61 12.95
C ILE A 183 8.80 29.17 14.19
N ALA A 184 8.62 30.04 15.19
CA ALA A 184 7.88 29.68 16.40
C ALA A 184 6.39 29.51 16.09
N ILE A 185 5.84 30.38 15.24
CA ILE A 185 4.46 30.25 14.76
C ILE A 185 4.32 29.01 13.87
N LEU A 186 5.32 28.71 13.04
CA LEU A 186 5.32 27.49 12.22
C LEU A 186 5.28 26.23 13.09
N GLU A 187 6.11 26.15 14.13
CA GLU A 187 6.09 25.02 15.07
C GLU A 187 4.74 24.90 15.79
N GLY A 188 4.14 26.03 16.19
CA GLY A 188 2.79 26.06 16.76
C GLY A 188 1.73 25.55 15.77
N SER A 189 1.82 25.95 14.50
CA SER A 189 0.90 25.52 13.45
C SER A 189 1.03 24.02 13.15
N PHE A 190 2.24 23.49 13.14
CA PHE A 190 2.51 22.08 12.91
C PHE A 190 1.98 21.22 14.06
N ASN A 191 2.17 21.65 15.32
CA ASN A 191 1.61 20.93 16.47
C ASN A 191 0.07 21.01 16.53
N LYS A 192 -0.54 22.11 16.09
CA LYS A 192 -2.00 22.22 15.99
C LYS A 192 -2.56 21.34 14.85
N LEU A 193 -1.82 21.19 13.75
CA LEU A 193 -2.14 20.22 12.69
C LEU A 193 -2.06 18.77 13.19
N ILE A 194 -1.02 18.44 13.96
CA ILE A 194 -0.86 17.13 14.61
C ILE A 194 -2.02 16.86 15.58
N ALA A 195 -2.41 17.84 16.41
CA ALA A 195 -3.54 17.69 17.33
C ALA A 195 -4.88 17.49 16.61
N ARG A 196 -5.02 18.09 15.43
CA ARG A 196 -6.25 18.04 14.62
C ARG A 196 -6.49 16.69 13.94
N HIS A 197 -5.45 15.99 13.50
CA HIS A 197 -5.58 14.72 12.77
C HIS A 197 -5.08 13.54 13.60
N ASP A 198 -5.99 12.63 13.93
CA ASP A 198 -5.70 11.45 14.75
C ASP A 198 -4.52 10.62 14.23
N ILE A 199 -4.47 10.41 12.91
CA ILE A 199 -3.43 9.59 12.27
C ILE A 199 -2.00 10.11 12.50
N LEU A 200 -1.83 11.43 12.65
CA LEU A 200 -0.52 12.04 12.90
C LEU A 200 -0.01 11.78 14.32
N ARG A 201 -0.90 11.31 15.21
CA ARG A 201 -0.60 10.97 16.60
C ARG A 201 -0.66 9.46 16.85
N THR A 202 -0.83 8.66 15.80
CA THR A 202 -0.97 7.21 15.88
C THR A 202 0.39 6.49 15.93
N THR A 203 0.47 5.40 16.70
CA THR A 203 1.53 4.38 16.62
C THR A 203 0.95 3.02 16.25
N PHE A 204 1.82 2.05 15.91
CA PHE A 204 1.43 0.72 15.46
C PHE A 204 2.04 -0.33 16.37
N ASP A 205 1.21 -1.20 16.93
CA ASP A 205 1.62 -2.27 17.85
C ASP A 205 1.36 -3.64 17.23
N SER A 206 2.44 -4.39 17.01
CA SER A 206 2.42 -5.77 16.51
C SER A 206 2.80 -6.82 17.54
N LYS A 207 3.01 -6.43 18.80
CA LYS A 207 3.64 -7.28 19.84
C LYS A 207 2.69 -7.63 20.97
N ASN A 208 1.79 -6.73 21.34
CA ASN A 208 1.02 -6.87 22.58
C ASN A 208 -0.42 -7.36 22.38
N PHE A 209 -0.90 -7.43 21.15
CA PHE A 209 -2.27 -7.85 20.81
C PHE A 209 -2.25 -9.06 19.87
N ASN A 210 -3.38 -9.75 19.75
CA ASN A 210 -3.53 -10.90 18.84
C ASN A 210 -3.52 -10.51 17.35
N LYS A 211 -3.77 -9.23 17.07
CA LYS A 211 -3.72 -8.61 15.75
C LYS A 211 -2.85 -7.36 15.83
N ASN A 212 -2.41 -6.84 14.69
CA ASN A 212 -1.71 -5.56 14.68
C ASN A 212 -2.72 -4.44 14.93
N MET A 213 -2.38 -3.49 15.81
CA MET A 213 -3.30 -2.45 16.25
C MET A 213 -2.72 -1.05 16.03
N GLN A 214 -3.57 -0.11 15.66
CA GLN A 214 -3.31 1.32 15.68
C GLN A 214 -3.66 1.89 17.05
N ILE A 215 -2.71 2.59 17.68
CA ILE A 215 -2.90 3.24 18.97
C ILE A 215 -2.94 4.75 18.77
N VAL A 216 -4.12 5.34 18.93
CA VAL A 216 -4.34 6.79 18.76
C VAL A 216 -4.26 7.46 20.13
N PHE A 217 -3.39 8.44 20.26
CA PHE A 217 -3.25 9.21 21.51
C PHE A 217 -4.22 10.41 21.56
N ASN A 218 -4.33 11.12 22.68
CA ASN A 218 -5.10 12.37 22.87
C ASN A 218 -4.20 13.60 22.66
N GLU A 219 -2.96 13.53 23.10
CA GLU A 219 -1.97 14.57 22.86
C GLU A 219 -0.60 13.97 22.56
N ARG A 220 0.02 14.46 21.48
CA ARG A 220 1.43 14.28 21.16
C ARG A 220 1.94 15.56 20.51
N LYS A 221 3.20 15.91 20.79
CA LYS A 221 3.85 17.11 20.26
C LYS A 221 5.22 16.75 19.73
N THR A 222 5.70 17.55 18.79
CA THR A 222 7.03 17.44 18.21
C THR A 222 7.62 18.83 17.97
N ASN A 223 8.94 18.90 17.85
CA ASN A 223 9.64 20.16 17.60
C ASN A 223 10.01 20.27 16.12
N VAL A 224 9.99 21.49 15.59
CA VAL A 224 10.49 21.78 14.25
C VAL A 224 11.99 21.99 14.32
N ILE A 225 12.75 21.18 13.58
CA ILE A 225 14.21 21.30 13.55
C ILE A 225 14.58 22.49 12.67
N TYR A 226 14.95 23.63 13.28
CA TYR A 226 15.36 24.81 12.54
C TYR A 226 16.88 24.94 12.45
N GLN A 227 17.39 25.21 11.24
CA GLN A 227 18.81 25.43 10.99
C GLN A 227 19.03 26.63 10.07
N ASP A 228 19.80 27.62 10.53
CA ASP A 228 20.21 28.73 9.67
C ASP A 228 21.59 28.46 9.08
N ILE A 229 21.61 28.22 7.76
CA ILE A 229 22.84 28.09 7.00
C ILE A 229 23.04 29.28 6.05
N SER A 230 22.17 30.28 6.02
CA SER A 230 22.19 31.38 5.03
C SER A 230 23.53 32.10 4.94
N LYS A 231 24.20 32.28 6.08
CA LYS A 231 25.51 32.95 6.16
C LYS A 231 26.72 32.02 6.07
N ARG A 232 26.53 30.70 5.97
CA ARG A 232 27.63 29.71 5.91
C ARG A 232 28.22 29.66 4.50
N ASN A 233 29.54 29.57 4.37
CA ASN A 233 30.18 29.37 3.07
C ASN A 233 30.29 27.86 2.75
N ILE A 234 29.17 27.24 2.40
CA ILE A 234 29.04 25.80 2.06
C ILE A 234 28.12 25.65 0.86
N ASN A 235 28.23 24.53 0.14
CA ASN A 235 27.22 24.15 -0.83
C ASN A 235 25.91 23.82 -0.08
N LYS A 236 24.86 24.62 -0.35
CA LYS A 236 23.56 24.50 0.33
C LYS A 236 22.86 23.20 -0.04
N GLU A 237 22.88 22.84 -1.32
CA GLU A 237 22.19 21.68 -1.84
C GLU A 237 22.82 20.38 -1.32
N ASP A 238 24.15 20.31 -1.26
CA ASP A 238 24.85 19.17 -0.64
C ASP A 238 24.49 19.02 0.85
N TYR A 239 24.38 20.14 1.57
CA TYR A 239 23.97 20.13 2.98
C TYR A 239 22.54 19.63 3.15
N ILE A 240 21.60 20.09 2.32
CA ILE A 240 20.19 19.64 2.35
C ILE A 240 20.12 18.15 2.02
N ASN A 241 20.82 17.69 0.99
CA ASN A 241 20.91 16.28 0.62
C ASN A 241 21.45 15.44 1.78
N ASN A 242 22.46 15.94 2.52
CA ASN A 242 22.96 15.28 3.71
C ASN A 242 21.94 15.26 4.86
N VAL A 243 21.15 16.33 5.05
CA VAL A 243 20.06 16.34 6.05
C VAL A 243 19.01 15.29 5.70
N ILE A 244 18.60 15.19 4.42
CA ILE A 244 17.66 14.17 3.96
C ILE A 244 18.23 12.77 4.18
N PHE A 245 19.52 12.56 3.84
CA PHE A 245 20.20 11.29 4.03
C PHE A 245 20.25 10.86 5.51
N GLU A 246 20.66 11.77 6.41
CA GLU A 246 20.69 11.47 7.85
C GLU A 246 19.29 11.28 8.44
N ASP A 247 18.28 12.00 7.93
CA ASP A 247 16.89 11.80 8.34
C ASP A 247 16.36 10.41 7.94
N LYS A 248 16.62 9.97 6.70
CA LYS A 248 16.28 8.61 6.24
C LYS A 248 16.98 7.53 7.06
N LYS A 249 18.25 7.74 7.36
CA LYS A 249 19.03 6.84 8.23
C LYS A 249 18.49 6.80 9.66
N ASN A 250 17.97 7.94 10.15
CA ASN A 250 17.26 8.04 11.42
C ASN A 250 15.82 7.57 11.26
N ARG A 251 15.61 6.27 11.04
CA ARG A 251 14.32 5.64 10.75
C ARG A 251 13.23 5.95 11.79
N PHE A 252 11.99 5.69 11.41
CA PHE A 252 10.86 5.73 12.34
C PHE A 252 10.68 4.38 13.05
N ASN A 253 10.62 4.41 14.37
CA ASN A 253 10.11 3.28 15.13
C ASN A 253 8.57 3.37 15.24
N LEU A 254 7.89 2.48 14.52
CA LEU A 254 6.43 2.46 14.39
C LEU A 254 5.69 2.29 15.72
N ASP A 255 6.31 1.69 16.73
CA ASP A 255 5.67 1.43 18.04
C ASP A 255 5.77 2.61 19.03
N LYS A 256 6.61 3.62 18.76
CA LYS A 256 6.92 4.70 19.72
C LYS A 256 6.98 6.10 19.13
N ASP A 257 7.48 6.26 17.92
CA ASP A 257 7.86 7.58 17.40
C ASP A 257 6.65 8.38 16.93
N MET A 258 6.87 9.69 16.74
CA MET A 258 6.01 10.50 15.89
C MET A 258 6.39 10.18 14.45
N LEU A 259 5.46 9.67 13.65
CA LEU A 259 5.74 9.18 12.30
C LEU A 259 5.80 10.30 11.25
N ILE A 260 5.97 11.53 11.71
CA ILE A 260 6.14 12.73 10.91
C ILE A 260 7.14 13.68 11.59
N ARG A 261 8.04 14.27 10.80
CA ARG A 261 9.07 15.23 11.23
C ARG A 261 9.18 16.37 10.24
N LEU A 262 9.44 17.57 10.75
CA LEU A 262 9.66 18.75 9.93
C LEU A 262 10.99 19.40 10.30
N ALA A 263 11.89 19.49 9.32
CA ALA A 263 13.09 20.31 9.40
C ALA A 263 12.96 21.52 8.49
N VAL A 264 13.40 22.69 8.96
CA VAL A 264 13.36 23.96 8.24
C VAL A 264 14.76 24.54 8.18
N ILE A 265 15.31 24.60 6.97
CA ILE A 265 16.66 25.06 6.70
C ILE A 265 16.59 26.42 6.02
N LYS A 266 17.06 27.47 6.67
CA LYS A 266 17.17 28.80 6.06
C LYS A 266 18.42 28.85 5.19
N VAL A 267 18.23 28.96 3.87
CA VAL A 267 19.31 28.92 2.87
C VAL A 267 19.75 30.29 2.37
N ASP A 268 18.85 31.28 2.45
CA ASP A 268 19.10 32.69 2.12
C ASP A 268 18.23 33.61 3.02
N LYS A 269 18.27 34.93 2.82
CA LYS A 269 17.57 35.94 3.63
C LYS A 269 16.08 35.63 3.81
N ASP A 270 15.41 35.26 2.74
CA ASP A 270 13.97 35.00 2.63
C ASP A 270 13.69 33.65 1.95
N ILE A 271 14.66 32.73 1.92
CA ILE A 271 14.50 31.41 1.29
C ILE A 271 14.74 30.32 2.32
N TYR A 272 13.76 29.43 2.42
CA TYR A 272 13.71 28.29 3.33
C TYR A 272 13.55 27.00 2.52
N ARG A 273 14.14 25.92 3.04
CA ARG A 273 13.91 24.55 2.59
C ARG A 273 13.24 23.78 3.70
N PHE A 274 12.04 23.28 3.45
CA PHE A 274 11.36 22.39 4.37
C PHE A 274 11.69 20.97 3.94
N VAL A 275 12.10 20.14 4.90
CA VAL A 275 12.23 18.69 4.73
C VAL A 275 11.16 18.07 5.63
N LEU A 276 10.06 17.64 5.01
CA LEU A 276 8.95 16.97 5.66
C LEU A 276 9.11 15.46 5.47
N SER A 277 9.47 14.77 6.54
CA SER A 277 9.67 13.32 6.53
C SER A 277 8.51 12.63 7.22
N ASN A 278 8.04 11.53 6.64
CA ASN A 278 6.98 10.71 7.24
C ASN A 278 7.13 9.23 6.85
N HIS A 279 6.56 8.35 7.66
CA HIS A 279 6.38 6.96 7.26
C HIS A 279 5.08 6.80 6.48
N HIS A 280 5.14 6.17 5.31
CA HIS A 280 4.02 6.07 4.37
C HIS A 280 2.78 5.39 4.98
N ILE A 281 2.97 4.56 6.02
CA ILE A 281 1.88 3.90 6.79
C ILE A 281 0.80 4.85 7.36
N ILE A 282 1.13 6.15 7.55
CA ILE A 282 0.17 7.14 8.06
C ILE A 282 -0.41 8.08 6.99
N LEU A 283 0.22 8.19 5.82
CA LEU A 283 -0.14 9.19 4.81
C LEU A 283 0.14 8.66 3.40
N ASP A 284 -0.76 8.94 2.46
CA ASP A 284 -0.52 8.80 1.03
C ASP A 284 -0.15 10.14 0.34
N GLY A 285 0.24 10.09 -0.94
CA GLY A 285 0.63 11.29 -1.70
C GLY A 285 -0.47 12.35 -1.77
N TRP A 286 -1.76 11.95 -1.77
CA TRP A 286 -2.90 12.88 -1.74
C TRP A 286 -2.91 13.71 -0.45
N CYS A 287 -2.60 13.08 0.69
CA CYS A 287 -2.53 13.74 2.00
C CYS A 287 -1.53 14.90 2.05
N LEU A 288 -0.48 14.89 1.23
CA LEU A 288 0.57 15.93 1.25
C LEU A 288 0.00 17.31 0.89
N SER A 289 -0.89 17.37 -0.12
CA SER A 289 -1.55 18.62 -0.52
C SER A 289 -2.41 19.20 0.60
N ILE A 290 -3.19 18.35 1.27
CA ILE A 290 -4.06 18.70 2.39
C ILE A 290 -3.21 19.20 3.57
N LEU A 291 -2.14 18.47 3.88
CA LEU A 291 -1.24 18.77 4.99
C LEU A 291 -0.60 20.16 4.81
N ILE A 292 -0.06 20.44 3.63
CA ILE A 292 0.57 21.75 3.32
C ILE A 292 -0.48 22.87 3.37
N PHE A 293 -1.66 22.64 2.77
CA PHE A 293 -2.76 23.60 2.79
C PHE A 293 -3.18 23.95 4.22
N GLU A 294 -3.47 22.95 5.05
CA GLU A 294 -3.92 23.16 6.42
C GLU A 294 -2.82 23.75 7.30
N LEU A 295 -1.56 23.34 7.13
CA LEU A 295 -0.41 23.89 7.86
C LEU A 295 -0.34 25.41 7.71
N PHE A 296 -0.39 25.91 6.47
CA PHE A 296 -0.31 27.36 6.23
C PHE A 296 -1.59 28.10 6.58
N LYS A 297 -2.76 27.46 6.49
CA LYS A 297 -4.02 28.06 6.98
C LYS A 297 -3.98 28.28 8.49
N ILE A 298 -3.50 27.29 9.24
CA ILE A 298 -3.31 27.38 10.69
C ILE A 298 -2.18 28.38 11.03
N TYR A 299 -1.09 28.38 10.27
CA TYR A 299 -0.03 29.37 10.43
C TYR A 299 -0.56 30.81 10.34
N ASN A 300 -1.39 31.07 9.34
CA ASN A 300 -2.00 32.38 9.12
C ASN A 300 -3.00 32.75 10.23
N GLU A 301 -3.73 31.78 10.77
CA GLU A 301 -4.57 31.98 11.96
C GLU A 301 -3.73 32.44 13.16
N LEU A 302 -2.62 31.75 13.43
CA LEU A 302 -1.75 32.08 14.55
C LEU A 302 -0.99 33.40 14.36
N LYS A 303 -0.58 33.73 13.12
CA LYS A 303 0.21 34.94 12.82
C LYS A 303 -0.63 36.20 12.69
N TYR A 304 -1.76 36.11 12.01
CA TYR A 304 -2.56 37.28 11.62
C TYR A 304 -3.95 37.32 12.29
N GLY A 305 -4.34 36.27 13.02
CA GLY A 305 -5.65 36.18 13.65
C GLY A 305 -6.80 35.89 12.67
N TYR A 306 -6.50 35.45 11.45
CA TYR A 306 -7.52 35.04 10.48
C TYR A 306 -8.13 33.70 10.89
N ASP A 307 -9.45 33.59 11.02
CA ASP A 307 -10.06 32.30 11.30
C ASP A 307 -9.70 31.28 10.20
N SER A 308 -9.11 30.16 10.62
CA SER A 308 -8.72 29.11 9.69
C SER A 308 -9.94 28.49 9.01
N ASN A 309 -11.16 28.61 9.53
CA ASN A 309 -12.39 28.09 8.89
C ASN A 309 -12.19 26.68 8.32
N LEU A 310 -11.47 25.83 9.05
CA LEU A 310 -11.25 24.44 8.66
C LEU A 310 -12.45 23.61 9.12
N PRO A 311 -12.99 22.71 8.26
CA PRO A 311 -14.06 21.81 8.68
C PRO A 311 -13.60 20.91 9.81
N GLU A 312 -14.51 20.22 10.48
CA GLU A 312 -14.11 19.18 11.44
C GLU A 312 -13.29 18.09 10.73
N ALA A 313 -12.16 17.69 11.33
CA ALA A 313 -11.33 16.63 10.78
C ALA A 313 -12.03 15.28 10.98
N VAL A 314 -12.24 14.55 9.89
CA VAL A 314 -12.84 13.22 9.96
C VAL A 314 -11.75 12.23 10.38
N PRO A 315 -11.96 11.40 11.40
CA PRO A 315 -10.95 10.46 11.88
C PRO A 315 -10.79 9.27 10.92
N TYR A 316 -9.56 8.79 10.78
CA TYR A 316 -9.23 7.63 9.95
C TYR A 316 -9.92 6.34 10.41
N SER A 317 -10.30 6.24 11.69
CA SER A 317 -11.11 5.12 12.21
C SER A 317 -12.43 4.94 11.47
N ASN A 318 -13.00 5.99 10.87
CA ASN A 318 -14.24 5.86 10.09
C ASN A 318 -14.02 5.06 8.80
N TYR A 319 -12.83 5.18 8.19
CA TYR A 319 -12.45 4.37 7.04
C TYR A 319 -12.24 2.91 7.44
N ILE A 320 -11.63 2.66 8.60
CA ILE A 320 -11.50 1.30 9.15
C ILE A 320 -12.87 0.68 9.47
N ASP A 321 -13.78 1.43 10.09
CA ASP A 321 -15.17 1.00 10.32
C ASP A 321 -15.87 0.65 8.98
N TRP A 322 -15.64 1.43 7.92
CA TRP A 322 -16.17 1.14 6.57
C TRP A 322 -15.56 -0.13 5.97
N LEU A 323 -14.24 -0.32 6.06
CA LEU A 323 -13.57 -1.55 5.62
C LEU A 323 -14.16 -2.78 6.33
N ASN A 324 -14.29 -2.72 7.65
CA ASN A 324 -14.84 -3.80 8.46
C ASN A 324 -16.32 -4.12 8.15
N SER A 325 -17.04 -3.20 7.50
CA SER A 325 -18.42 -3.40 7.06
C SER A 325 -18.55 -4.10 5.69
N LYS A 326 -17.44 -4.28 4.96
CA LYS A 326 -17.44 -4.87 3.62
C LYS A 326 -17.58 -6.39 3.64
N ASP A 327 -18.13 -6.90 2.54
CA ASP A 327 -18.26 -8.33 2.30
C ASP A 327 -16.95 -8.91 1.74
N TYR A 328 -16.10 -9.38 2.65
CA TYR A 328 -14.83 -10.02 2.30
C TYR A 328 -15.03 -11.37 1.61
N ASP A 329 -16.15 -12.06 1.80
CA ASP A 329 -16.39 -13.37 1.18
C ASP A 329 -16.65 -13.18 -0.32
N SER A 330 -17.51 -12.23 -0.70
CA SER A 330 -17.77 -11.89 -2.11
C SER A 330 -16.50 -11.38 -2.82
N ALA A 331 -15.71 -10.55 -2.13
CA ALA A 331 -14.44 -10.07 -2.66
C ALA A 331 -13.44 -11.21 -2.89
N GLU A 332 -13.38 -12.17 -1.96
CA GLU A 332 -12.54 -13.35 -2.07
C GLU A 332 -12.92 -14.21 -3.29
N GLU A 333 -14.22 -14.45 -3.50
CA GLU A 333 -14.73 -15.18 -4.67
C GLU A 333 -14.36 -14.48 -5.98
N TYR A 334 -14.59 -13.16 -6.06
CA TYR A 334 -14.21 -12.36 -7.24
C TYR A 334 -12.73 -12.50 -7.57
N TRP A 335 -11.83 -12.32 -6.60
CA TRP A 335 -10.39 -12.36 -6.85
C TRP A 335 -9.87 -13.77 -7.19
N LYS A 336 -10.51 -14.83 -6.68
CA LYS A 336 -10.24 -16.21 -7.11
C LYS A 336 -10.61 -16.42 -8.57
N ASP A 337 -11.79 -15.98 -8.97
CA ASP A 337 -12.26 -16.11 -10.36
C ASP A 337 -11.43 -15.25 -11.32
N TYR A 338 -11.07 -14.04 -10.92
CA TYR A 338 -10.25 -13.11 -11.71
C TYR A 338 -8.86 -13.68 -12.04
N LEU A 339 -8.27 -14.43 -11.11
CA LEU A 339 -6.93 -15.05 -11.27
C LEU A 339 -6.98 -16.51 -11.73
N LEU A 340 -8.17 -17.04 -12.03
CA LEU A 340 -8.31 -18.41 -12.50
C LEU A 340 -7.47 -18.63 -13.77
N ASP A 341 -6.77 -19.75 -13.83
CA ASP A 341 -5.87 -20.13 -14.93
C ASP A 341 -4.68 -19.17 -15.18
N TYR A 342 -4.28 -18.34 -14.20
CA TYR A 342 -3.07 -17.51 -14.31
C TYR A 342 -1.87 -18.16 -13.62
N ASN A 343 -0.93 -18.66 -14.44
CA ASN A 343 0.21 -19.46 -13.98
C ASN A 343 1.59 -18.92 -14.39
N GLU A 344 1.65 -17.81 -15.13
CA GLU A 344 2.90 -17.25 -15.65
C GLU A 344 3.36 -16.04 -14.82
N VAL A 345 4.67 -15.86 -14.63
CA VAL A 345 5.21 -14.65 -14.00
C VAL A 345 5.49 -13.64 -15.11
N THR A 346 4.88 -12.46 -15.04
CA THR A 346 5.22 -11.36 -15.94
C THR A 346 6.50 -10.71 -15.45
N GLU A 347 7.62 -10.86 -16.15
CA GLU A 347 8.90 -10.29 -15.74
C GLU A 347 9.18 -8.96 -16.41
N ILE A 348 9.86 -8.06 -15.69
CA ILE A 348 10.51 -6.90 -16.30
C ILE A 348 11.80 -7.40 -16.97
N PRO A 349 11.99 -7.17 -18.29
CA PRO A 349 13.16 -7.64 -19.02
C PRO A 349 14.46 -6.99 -18.50
N PHE A 350 15.59 -7.53 -18.94
CA PHE A 350 16.92 -6.97 -18.66
C PHE A 350 17.36 -6.97 -17.20
N LYS A 351 16.73 -7.81 -16.37
CA LYS A 351 17.16 -8.05 -15.00
C LYS A 351 18.54 -8.70 -14.98
N ASN A 352 19.49 -8.12 -14.26
CA ASN A 352 20.80 -8.68 -14.00
C ASN A 352 20.66 -9.94 -13.14
N SER A 353 21.49 -10.95 -13.42
CA SER A 353 21.49 -12.24 -12.72
C SER A 353 22.16 -12.22 -11.34
N LEU A 354 22.71 -11.07 -10.91
CA LEU A 354 23.35 -10.93 -9.60
C LEU A 354 22.30 -10.51 -8.57
N GLU A 355 21.78 -11.49 -7.84
CA GLU A 355 20.96 -11.28 -6.65
C GLU A 355 21.83 -10.63 -5.55
N LYS A 356 21.77 -9.30 -5.45
CA LYS A 356 22.18 -8.58 -4.25
C LYS A 356 20.92 -8.21 -3.50
N GLU A 357 20.91 -8.46 -2.19
CA GLU A 357 19.82 -8.05 -1.29
C GLU A 357 19.81 -6.52 -1.07
N ASP A 358 20.87 -5.81 -1.49
CA ASP A 358 20.90 -4.36 -1.44
C ASP A 358 19.93 -3.73 -2.45
N PHE A 359 19.43 -2.53 -2.11
CA PHE A 359 18.61 -1.71 -2.98
C PHE A 359 19.33 -0.40 -3.30
N LYS A 360 19.56 -0.12 -4.58
CA LYS A 360 20.08 1.18 -5.04
C LYS A 360 19.03 1.85 -5.92
N ASN A 361 18.28 2.79 -5.34
CA ASN A 361 17.26 3.54 -6.06
C ASN A 361 17.89 4.36 -7.20
N SER A 362 17.37 4.21 -8.41
CA SER A 362 17.68 5.05 -9.57
C SER A 362 16.40 5.38 -10.32
N GLU A 363 16.41 6.51 -11.03
CA GLU A 363 15.24 7.06 -11.68
C GLU A 363 15.59 7.54 -13.09
N LEU A 364 14.77 7.16 -14.07
CA LEU A 364 14.81 7.68 -15.43
C LEU A 364 13.49 8.40 -15.71
N THR A 365 13.54 9.71 -15.90
CA THR A 365 12.35 10.54 -16.15
C THR A 365 12.33 11.06 -17.59
N PHE A 366 11.16 11.04 -18.21
CA PHE A 366 10.92 11.59 -19.54
C PHE A 366 9.50 12.16 -19.64
N THR A 367 9.30 13.12 -20.54
CA THR A 367 8.03 13.85 -20.64
C THR A 367 7.42 13.71 -22.03
N LEU A 368 6.12 13.53 -22.09
CA LEU A 368 5.33 13.64 -23.31
C LEU A 368 4.86 15.09 -23.45
N ASP A 369 5.10 15.67 -24.62
CA ASP A 369 4.72 17.06 -24.89
C ASP A 369 3.19 17.24 -25.00
N GLN A 370 2.74 18.50 -24.99
CA GLN A 370 1.33 18.84 -25.09
C GLN A 370 0.64 18.32 -26.36
N ASN A 371 1.37 18.11 -27.46
CA ASN A 371 0.78 17.63 -28.70
C ASN A 371 0.45 16.15 -28.60
N ILE A 372 1.35 15.34 -28.03
CA ILE A 372 1.12 13.93 -27.74
C ILE A 372 -0.01 13.79 -26.72
N VAL A 373 0.03 14.57 -25.63
CA VAL A 373 -0.99 14.56 -24.57
C VAL A 373 -2.39 14.81 -25.15
N LYS A 374 -2.57 15.84 -25.99
CA LYS A 374 -3.87 16.12 -26.65
C LYS A 374 -4.37 14.97 -27.53
N LYS A 375 -3.47 14.25 -28.20
CA LYS A 375 -3.85 13.08 -29.01
C LYS A 375 -4.30 11.92 -28.10
N LEU A 376 -3.58 11.68 -27.01
CA LEU A 376 -3.97 10.68 -26.01
C LEU A 376 -5.31 11.03 -25.35
N GLU A 377 -5.54 12.31 -25.02
CA GLU A 377 -6.83 12.80 -24.50
C GLU A 377 -7.96 12.56 -25.49
N ARG A 378 -7.72 12.78 -26.79
CA ARG A 378 -8.70 12.49 -27.83
C ARG A 378 -9.02 10.99 -27.91
N ILE A 379 -8.01 10.12 -27.83
CA ILE A 379 -8.20 8.67 -27.81
C ILE A 379 -9.00 8.25 -26.57
N ALA A 380 -8.67 8.82 -25.40
CA ALA A 380 -9.36 8.58 -24.14
C ALA A 380 -10.84 8.95 -24.25
N GLN A 381 -11.14 10.14 -24.78
CA GLN A 381 -12.51 10.63 -25.02
C GLN A 381 -13.27 9.75 -26.03
N ASN A 382 -12.64 9.40 -27.16
CA ASN A 382 -13.24 8.56 -28.20
C ASN A 382 -13.61 7.16 -27.69
N SER A 383 -12.82 6.63 -26.76
CA SER A 383 -12.99 5.30 -26.17
C SER A 383 -13.74 5.32 -24.83
N LYS A 384 -14.06 6.52 -24.31
CA LYS A 384 -14.69 6.74 -22.99
C LYS A 384 -13.90 6.13 -21.83
N VAL A 385 -12.57 6.27 -21.87
CA VAL A 385 -11.65 5.78 -20.85
C VAL A 385 -10.80 6.92 -20.28
N THR A 386 -9.95 6.62 -19.30
CA THR A 386 -9.02 7.60 -18.71
C THR A 386 -7.63 7.51 -19.34
N ILE A 387 -6.80 8.56 -19.16
CA ILE A 387 -5.37 8.51 -19.54
C ILE A 387 -4.65 7.38 -18.78
N ASN A 388 -5.04 7.11 -17.53
CA ASN A 388 -4.51 5.99 -16.76
C ASN A 388 -4.72 4.65 -17.49
N THR A 389 -5.94 4.40 -17.98
CA THR A 389 -6.26 3.19 -18.76
C THR A 389 -5.38 3.06 -20.01
N ILE A 390 -5.11 4.17 -20.72
CA ILE A 390 -4.23 4.17 -21.88
C ILE A 390 -2.81 3.79 -21.47
N MET A 391 -2.27 4.40 -20.41
CA MET A 391 -0.91 4.12 -19.95
C MET A 391 -0.74 2.69 -19.44
N GLN A 392 -1.74 2.15 -18.74
CA GLN A 392 -1.80 0.75 -18.32
C GLN A 392 -1.80 -0.19 -19.54
N SER A 393 -2.51 0.16 -20.60
CA SER A 393 -2.57 -0.62 -21.84
C SER A 393 -1.24 -0.62 -22.58
N ILE A 394 -0.56 0.53 -22.64
CA ILE A 394 0.76 0.65 -23.27
C ILE A 394 1.78 -0.18 -22.49
N TRP A 395 1.75 -0.07 -21.16
CA TRP A 395 2.61 -0.88 -20.29
C TRP A 395 2.34 -2.38 -20.44
N SER A 396 1.07 -2.80 -20.50
CA SER A 396 0.71 -4.21 -20.68
C SER A 396 1.19 -4.76 -22.02
N ILE A 397 1.03 -4.00 -23.11
CA ILE A 397 1.48 -4.40 -24.44
C ILE A 397 3.00 -4.55 -24.45
N LEU A 398 3.72 -3.61 -23.83
CA LEU A 398 5.17 -3.67 -23.74
C LEU A 398 5.62 -4.93 -22.99
N LEU A 399 5.01 -5.22 -21.84
CA LEU A 399 5.30 -6.43 -21.06
C LEU A 399 4.95 -7.71 -21.81
N GLN A 400 3.82 -7.76 -22.52
CA GLN A 400 3.42 -8.90 -23.35
C GLN A 400 4.46 -9.20 -24.43
N LYS A 401 4.98 -8.16 -25.11
CA LYS A 401 6.02 -8.30 -26.14
C LYS A 401 7.33 -8.79 -25.57
N TYR A 402 7.73 -8.33 -24.38
CA TYR A 402 8.95 -8.80 -23.72
C TYR A 402 8.87 -10.23 -23.20
N ASN A 403 7.70 -10.63 -22.69
CA ASN A 403 7.48 -11.95 -22.11
C ASN A 403 6.99 -12.98 -23.15
N ASN A 404 6.75 -12.55 -24.39
CA ASN A 404 6.16 -13.37 -25.46
C ASN A 404 4.88 -14.10 -25.01
N THR A 405 4.01 -13.38 -24.29
CA THR A 405 2.74 -13.89 -23.75
C THR A 405 1.60 -12.92 -24.07
N LYS A 406 0.37 -13.43 -24.04
CA LYS A 406 -0.86 -12.64 -24.22
C LYS A 406 -1.52 -12.29 -22.89
N ASP A 407 -1.08 -12.88 -21.79
CA ASP A 407 -1.69 -12.77 -20.47
C ASP A 407 -0.63 -12.26 -19.50
N VAL A 408 -0.75 -10.99 -19.10
CA VAL A 408 0.20 -10.35 -18.17
C VAL A 408 -0.50 -9.83 -16.94
N VAL A 409 0.21 -9.85 -15.82
CA VAL A 409 -0.20 -9.25 -14.57
C VAL A 409 0.88 -8.31 -14.06
N PHE A 410 0.48 -7.12 -13.65
CA PHE A 410 1.29 -6.20 -12.86
C PHE A 410 0.41 -5.53 -11.80
N GLY A 411 1.03 -4.97 -10.77
CA GLY A 411 0.27 -4.25 -9.76
C GLY A 411 -0.07 -2.84 -10.21
N TYR A 412 -1.21 -2.34 -9.80
CA TYR A 412 -1.52 -0.92 -9.94
C TYR A 412 -2.08 -0.37 -8.64
N VAL A 413 -1.80 0.90 -8.40
CA VAL A 413 -2.20 1.58 -7.16
C VAL A 413 -3.53 2.30 -7.39
N VAL A 414 -4.56 1.88 -6.66
CA VAL A 414 -5.85 2.60 -6.57
C VAL A 414 -5.80 3.66 -5.48
N SER A 415 -6.68 4.66 -5.55
CA SER A 415 -6.75 5.72 -4.54
C SER A 415 -7.26 5.21 -3.18
N GLY A 416 -8.14 4.20 -3.19
CA GLY A 416 -8.90 3.72 -2.02
C GLY A 416 -9.83 4.75 -1.38
N ARG A 417 -9.95 5.96 -1.94
CA ARG A 417 -10.83 7.02 -1.43
C ARG A 417 -12.25 6.81 -1.95
N ASN A 418 -12.97 5.89 -1.30
CA ASN A 418 -14.34 5.56 -1.69
C ASN A 418 -15.35 6.66 -1.26
N PRO A 419 -16.16 7.22 -2.19
CA PRO A 419 -17.14 8.28 -1.89
C PRO A 419 -18.20 7.92 -0.85
N GLU A 420 -18.44 6.63 -0.57
CA GLU A 420 -19.33 6.18 0.51
C GLU A 420 -18.85 6.65 1.90
N VAL A 421 -17.54 6.84 2.08
CA VAL A 421 -16.96 7.33 3.31
C VAL A 421 -17.04 8.86 3.34
N LYS A 422 -17.97 9.37 4.14
CA LYS A 422 -18.22 10.81 4.25
C LYS A 422 -16.95 11.56 4.64
N GLY A 423 -16.53 12.50 3.79
CA GLY A 423 -15.38 13.38 4.03
C GLY A 423 -14.01 12.73 3.75
N ILE A 424 -13.98 11.57 3.09
CA ILE A 424 -12.73 10.87 2.76
C ILE A 424 -11.74 11.72 1.96
N GLU A 425 -12.23 12.63 1.11
CA GLU A 425 -11.38 13.51 0.29
C GLU A 425 -10.46 14.43 1.09
N ASN A 426 -10.87 14.79 2.32
CA ASN A 426 -10.11 15.65 3.23
C ASN A 426 -9.52 14.88 4.43
N MET A 427 -9.69 13.56 4.44
CA MET A 427 -9.20 12.70 5.53
C MET A 427 -7.71 12.42 5.34
N LEU A 428 -6.94 12.51 6.42
CA LEU A 428 -5.55 12.07 6.43
C LEU A 428 -5.46 10.59 6.84
N GLY A 429 -4.67 9.82 6.10
CA GLY A 429 -4.56 8.37 6.25
C GLY A 429 -3.87 7.72 5.06
N LEU A 430 -3.67 6.40 5.14
CA LEU A 430 -3.20 5.59 4.01
C LEU A 430 -4.42 4.92 3.33
N PHE A 431 -4.90 5.50 2.24
CA PHE A 431 -6.06 4.95 1.54
C PHE A 431 -5.66 4.06 0.37
N ILE A 432 -4.54 4.39 -0.28
CA ILE A 432 -4.08 3.67 -1.46
C ILE A 432 -3.99 2.17 -1.18
N ASN A 433 -4.37 1.38 -2.18
CA ASN A 433 -4.19 -0.07 -2.16
C ASN A 433 -3.55 -0.50 -3.48
N THR A 434 -2.79 -1.59 -3.43
CA THR A 434 -2.22 -2.19 -4.63
C THR A 434 -3.04 -3.42 -4.99
N ILE A 435 -3.54 -3.48 -6.22
CA ILE A 435 -4.29 -4.63 -6.72
C ILE A 435 -3.73 -5.09 -8.07
N PRO A 436 -3.86 -6.38 -8.45
CA PRO A 436 -3.33 -6.86 -9.72
C PRO A 436 -4.22 -6.45 -10.90
N LEU A 437 -3.60 -5.89 -11.93
CA LEU A 437 -4.23 -5.72 -13.24
C LEU A 437 -3.79 -6.88 -14.14
N ARG A 438 -4.74 -7.74 -14.50
CA ARG A 438 -4.56 -8.84 -15.44
C ARG A 438 -5.09 -8.41 -16.79
N ILE A 439 -4.25 -8.50 -17.82
CA ILE A 439 -4.63 -8.15 -19.20
C ILE A 439 -4.35 -9.35 -20.09
N LYS A 440 -5.44 -9.96 -20.56
CA LYS A 440 -5.45 -11.09 -21.49
C LYS A 440 -5.90 -10.63 -22.88
N LEU A 441 -5.03 -10.71 -23.87
CA LEU A 441 -5.35 -10.34 -25.24
C LEU A 441 -6.12 -11.44 -25.97
N GLU A 442 -7.21 -11.04 -26.63
CA GLU A 442 -7.85 -11.83 -27.68
C GLU A 442 -7.10 -11.67 -29.02
N ASP A 443 -7.24 -12.67 -29.90
CA ASP A 443 -6.68 -12.60 -31.25
C ASP A 443 -7.34 -11.50 -32.08
N ASN A 444 -6.51 -10.66 -32.72
CA ASN A 444 -6.95 -9.53 -33.57
C ASN A 444 -7.74 -8.44 -32.83
N ILE A 445 -7.52 -8.27 -31.53
CA ILE A 445 -8.07 -7.12 -30.80
C ILE A 445 -7.41 -5.81 -31.28
N SER A 446 -8.23 -4.78 -31.51
CA SER A 446 -7.72 -3.43 -31.77
C SER A 446 -7.30 -2.75 -30.47
N PHE A 447 -6.41 -1.75 -30.53
CA PHE A 447 -6.03 -0.99 -29.35
C PHE A 447 -7.24 -0.34 -28.67
N LYS A 448 -8.17 0.20 -29.46
CA LYS A 448 -9.43 0.76 -28.97
C LYS A 448 -10.29 -0.25 -28.21
N ASP A 449 -10.45 -1.46 -28.73
CA ASP A 449 -11.26 -2.49 -28.07
C ASP A 449 -10.58 -2.99 -26.79
N LEU A 450 -9.24 -3.04 -26.77
CA LEU A 450 -8.46 -3.33 -25.57
C LEU A 450 -8.73 -2.30 -24.46
N LEU A 451 -8.76 -0.99 -24.78
CA LEU A 451 -9.08 0.05 -23.82
C LEU A 451 -10.46 -0.14 -23.18
N ILE A 452 -11.46 -0.49 -23.99
CA ILE A 452 -12.82 -0.74 -23.51
C ILE A 452 -12.86 -1.96 -22.59
N SER A 453 -12.15 -3.04 -22.95
CA SER A 453 -12.03 -4.24 -22.14
C SER A 453 -11.39 -3.95 -20.77
N ILE A 454 -10.25 -3.25 -20.75
CA ILE A 454 -9.55 -2.90 -19.51
C ILE A 454 -10.41 -1.99 -18.63
N ASN A 455 -11.09 -1.00 -19.22
CA ASN A 455 -11.97 -0.12 -18.46
C ASN A 455 -13.15 -0.87 -17.84
N LYS A 456 -13.70 -1.88 -18.53
CA LYS A 456 -14.74 -2.75 -17.98
C LYS A 456 -14.22 -3.54 -16.78
N SER A 457 -13.07 -4.20 -16.91
CA SER A 457 -12.45 -4.95 -15.81
C SER A 457 -12.11 -4.05 -14.62
N PHE A 458 -11.69 -2.81 -14.86
CA PHE A 458 -11.46 -1.82 -13.80
C PHE A 458 -12.74 -1.52 -13.02
N LEU A 459 -13.85 -1.24 -13.72
CA LEU A 459 -15.14 -0.98 -13.08
C LEU A 459 -15.65 -2.15 -12.23
N GLU A 460 -15.43 -3.39 -12.70
CA GLU A 460 -15.77 -4.61 -11.94
C GLU A 460 -14.86 -4.77 -10.71
N SER A 461 -13.56 -4.50 -10.85
CA SER A 461 -12.61 -4.63 -9.74
C SER A 461 -12.76 -3.56 -8.65
N ASN A 462 -13.30 -2.38 -8.98
CA ASN A 462 -13.46 -1.26 -8.05
C ASN A 462 -14.36 -1.59 -6.85
N GLU A 463 -15.31 -2.52 -6.99
CA GLU A 463 -16.16 -2.94 -5.87
C GLU A 463 -15.36 -3.72 -4.81
N TYR A 464 -14.25 -4.35 -5.21
CA TYR A 464 -13.44 -5.26 -4.40
C TYR A 464 -11.98 -4.78 -4.24
N ASP A 465 -11.71 -3.51 -4.56
CA ASP A 465 -10.38 -2.90 -4.52
C ASP A 465 -9.85 -2.71 -3.09
N PHE A 466 -10.69 -2.92 -2.08
CA PHE A 466 -10.32 -2.92 -0.67
C PHE A 466 -9.65 -4.22 -0.21
N TYR A 467 -9.69 -5.28 -1.02
CA TYR A 467 -9.23 -6.60 -0.60
C TYR A 467 -7.68 -6.67 -0.52
N PRO A 468 -7.09 -7.38 0.46
CA PRO A 468 -5.65 -7.36 0.68
C PRO A 468 -4.86 -8.02 -0.47
N LEU A 469 -3.85 -7.34 -1.02
CA LEU A 469 -3.00 -7.90 -2.06
C LEU A 469 -2.38 -9.25 -1.65
N ALA A 470 -1.88 -9.36 -0.42
CA ALA A 470 -1.29 -10.61 0.08
C ALA A 470 -2.27 -11.81 0.02
N LYS A 471 -3.58 -11.56 0.20
CA LYS A 471 -4.63 -12.57 0.05
C LYS A 471 -4.90 -12.87 -1.42
N ILE A 472 -5.02 -11.86 -2.27
CA ILE A 472 -5.17 -12.02 -3.72
C ILE A 472 -4.04 -12.87 -4.30
N GLN A 473 -2.79 -12.55 -3.94
CA GLN A 473 -1.60 -13.28 -4.34
C GLN A 473 -1.64 -14.75 -3.89
N SER A 474 -2.23 -15.04 -2.73
CA SER A 474 -2.36 -16.41 -2.23
C SER A 474 -3.27 -17.31 -3.08
N PHE A 475 -4.13 -16.73 -3.93
CA PHE A 475 -5.03 -17.47 -4.83
C PHE A 475 -4.35 -17.90 -6.13
N SER A 476 -3.29 -17.21 -6.56
CA SER A 476 -2.54 -17.58 -7.76
C SER A 476 -1.50 -18.67 -7.47
N GLU A 477 -1.12 -19.44 -8.50
CA GLU A 477 0.00 -20.39 -8.45
C GLU A 477 1.35 -19.69 -8.29
N VAL A 478 1.49 -18.45 -8.79
CA VAL A 478 2.76 -17.70 -8.73
C VAL A 478 2.96 -16.92 -7.42
N LYS A 479 1.96 -16.92 -6.52
CA LYS A 479 2.05 -16.40 -5.14
C LYS A 479 2.64 -14.98 -5.05
N ASP A 480 3.74 -14.82 -4.33
CA ASP A 480 4.48 -13.58 -4.09
C ASP A 480 5.01 -12.94 -5.39
N LYS A 481 5.12 -13.71 -6.48
CA LYS A 481 5.59 -13.24 -7.79
C LYS A 481 4.49 -12.71 -8.71
N LEU A 482 3.21 -12.77 -8.30
CA LEU A 482 2.09 -12.26 -9.09
C LEU A 482 2.26 -10.78 -9.43
N VAL A 483 2.70 -9.99 -8.46
CA VAL A 483 2.99 -8.55 -8.60
C VAL A 483 4.45 -8.33 -8.24
N ASN A 484 5.28 -8.09 -9.24
CA ASN A 484 6.72 -7.82 -9.07
C ASN A 484 7.14 -6.41 -9.54
N ASN A 485 6.20 -5.69 -10.15
CA ASN A 485 6.31 -4.32 -10.59
C ASN A 485 4.95 -3.65 -10.38
N ILE A 486 4.97 -2.34 -10.16
CA ILE A 486 3.75 -1.55 -10.04
C ILE A 486 3.73 -0.37 -11.00
N MET A 487 2.52 -0.03 -11.43
CA MET A 487 2.23 1.21 -12.12
C MET A 487 1.42 2.13 -11.20
N VAL A 488 1.92 3.34 -10.99
CA VAL A 488 1.30 4.39 -10.19
C VAL A 488 0.87 5.52 -11.11
N PHE A 489 -0.39 5.93 -11.02
CA PHE A 489 -0.90 7.10 -11.72
C PHE A 489 -1.21 8.21 -10.73
N GLU A 490 -0.39 9.26 -10.75
CA GLU A 490 -0.48 10.37 -9.82
C GLU A 490 -1.29 11.51 -10.44
N ASN A 491 -2.48 11.73 -9.88
CA ASN A 491 -3.40 12.79 -10.29
C ASN A 491 -3.54 13.90 -9.24
N TYR A 492 -2.61 13.99 -8.28
CA TYR A 492 -2.70 14.95 -7.19
C TYR A 492 -1.98 16.29 -7.53
N PRO A 493 -2.49 17.44 -7.05
CA PRO A 493 -2.03 18.78 -7.43
C PRO A 493 -0.74 19.21 -6.69
N VAL A 494 0.23 18.32 -6.54
CA VAL A 494 1.41 18.53 -5.68
C VAL A 494 2.61 19.07 -6.49
N ASP A 495 2.39 20.01 -7.42
CA ASP A 495 3.49 20.83 -7.97
C ASP A 495 3.57 22.17 -7.23
N GLY A 496 4.69 22.88 -7.39
CA GLY A 496 4.88 24.19 -6.77
C GLY A 496 3.74 25.17 -7.06
N GLU A 497 3.13 25.12 -8.26
CA GLU A 497 2.00 25.99 -8.63
C GLU A 497 0.67 25.56 -7.99
N GLY A 498 0.33 24.26 -7.98
CA GLY A 498 -0.88 23.72 -7.34
C GLY A 498 -0.87 23.84 -5.81
N LEU A 499 0.33 23.88 -5.21
CA LEU A 499 0.51 24.13 -3.78
C LEU A 499 0.52 25.63 -3.42
N ASN A 500 0.71 26.54 -4.38
CA ASN A 500 0.65 27.99 -4.17
C ASN A 500 -0.80 28.45 -4.04
N THR A 501 -1.33 28.28 -2.84
CA THR A 501 -2.68 28.74 -2.49
C THR A 501 -2.77 30.27 -2.44
N GLU A 502 -3.95 30.84 -2.66
CA GLU A 502 -4.20 32.28 -2.47
C GLU A 502 -3.72 32.78 -1.08
N LEU A 503 -3.76 31.90 -0.07
CA LEU A 503 -3.32 32.16 1.30
C LEU A 503 -1.82 32.39 1.42
N LEU A 504 -1.01 31.62 0.68
CA LEU A 504 0.44 31.78 0.64
C LEU A 504 0.77 33.13 -0.03
N VAL A 505 0.21 33.35 -1.21
CA VAL A 505 0.45 34.56 -2.03
C VAL A 505 0.04 35.83 -1.28
N LYS A 506 -1.10 35.82 -0.59
CA LYS A 506 -1.60 36.98 0.18
C LYS A 506 -0.62 37.44 1.27
N ASN A 507 0.20 36.54 1.80
CA ASN A 507 1.10 36.80 2.91
C ASN A 507 2.58 36.80 2.47
N ASP A 508 2.84 37.06 1.19
CA ASP A 508 4.17 37.08 0.59
C ASP A 508 4.99 35.79 0.81
N LEU A 509 4.31 34.65 0.98
CA LEU A 509 4.90 33.32 0.98
C LEU A 509 4.65 32.65 -0.37
N GLN A 510 5.67 31.99 -0.91
CA GLN A 510 5.56 31.28 -2.18
C GLN A 510 6.37 29.99 -2.14
N ILE A 511 5.74 28.88 -2.51
CA ILE A 511 6.42 27.63 -2.82
C ILE A 511 6.96 27.76 -4.24
N ILE A 512 8.28 27.79 -4.37
CA ILE A 512 8.97 28.02 -5.65
C ILE A 512 9.63 26.76 -6.21
N ASP A 513 9.69 25.68 -5.44
CA ASP A 513 10.23 24.38 -5.87
C ASP A 513 9.71 23.25 -4.97
N PHE A 514 9.64 22.04 -5.51
CA PHE A 514 9.11 20.82 -4.89
C PHE A 514 9.89 19.61 -5.39
N ASP A 515 10.40 18.79 -4.46
CA ASP A 515 11.05 17.51 -4.77
C ASP A 515 10.59 16.43 -3.78
N GLY A 516 10.02 15.34 -4.28
CA GLY A 516 9.54 14.21 -3.50
C GLY A 516 10.39 12.97 -3.74
N ARG A 517 10.91 12.38 -2.65
CA ARG A 517 11.66 11.11 -2.72
C ARG A 517 10.88 10.03 -1.99
N GLU A 518 10.27 9.15 -2.77
CA GLU A 518 9.52 8.00 -2.30
C GLU A 518 10.22 6.72 -2.74
N GLN A 519 10.25 5.72 -1.88
CA GLN A 519 10.79 4.39 -2.20
C GLN A 519 9.78 3.33 -1.79
N THR A 520 9.39 2.50 -2.76
CA THR A 520 8.52 1.34 -2.53
C THR A 520 9.36 0.08 -2.30
N ASN A 521 8.69 -1.03 -1.98
CA ASN A 521 9.29 -2.36 -1.86
C ASN A 521 9.57 -3.05 -3.22
N TYR A 522 9.15 -2.47 -4.34
CA TYR A 522 9.31 -3.08 -5.66
C TYR A 522 10.61 -2.64 -6.35
N ASN A 523 11.20 -3.56 -7.10
CA ASN A 523 12.46 -3.31 -7.80
C ASN A 523 12.30 -2.50 -9.09
N PHE A 524 11.07 -2.32 -9.58
CA PHE A 524 10.74 -1.50 -10.74
C PHE A 524 9.33 -0.93 -10.59
N ASN A 525 9.21 0.39 -10.69
CA ASN A 525 7.96 1.14 -10.67
C ASN A 525 7.86 2.03 -11.93
N LEU A 526 6.68 2.04 -12.54
CA LEU A 526 6.30 3.03 -13.55
C LEU A 526 5.39 4.05 -12.89
N ILE A 527 5.83 5.30 -12.79
CA ILE A 527 5.06 6.40 -12.22
C ILE A 527 4.69 7.36 -13.34
N VAL A 528 3.39 7.67 -13.46
CA VAL A 528 2.85 8.60 -14.46
C VAL A 528 2.21 9.78 -13.73
N CYS A 529 2.74 10.97 -13.94
CA CYS A 529 2.18 12.22 -13.42
C CYS A 529 1.50 12.97 -14.58
N TYR A 530 0.20 13.23 -14.48
CA TYR A 530 -0.59 13.86 -15.55
C TYR A 530 -1.11 15.24 -15.15
N LYS A 531 -0.74 16.27 -15.92
CA LYS A 531 -1.29 17.64 -15.89
C LYS A 531 -1.36 18.19 -17.32
N ASP A 532 -0.83 19.39 -17.58
CA ASP A 532 -0.69 19.94 -18.93
C ASP A 532 0.27 19.13 -19.81
N ILE A 533 1.24 18.48 -19.17
CA ILE A 533 2.14 17.49 -19.77
C ILE A 533 2.02 16.17 -19.01
N ILE A 534 2.48 15.08 -19.63
CA ILE A 534 2.61 13.79 -18.94
C ILE A 534 4.09 13.56 -18.64
N SER A 535 4.45 13.51 -17.36
CA SER A 535 5.77 13.09 -16.91
C SER A 535 5.72 11.61 -16.55
N ILE A 536 6.66 10.84 -17.09
CA ILE A 536 6.78 9.40 -16.84
C ILE A 536 8.13 9.16 -16.19
N LYS A 537 8.12 8.44 -15.07
CA LYS A 537 9.31 8.06 -14.32
C LYS A 537 9.37 6.54 -14.21
N PHE A 538 10.48 5.97 -14.68
CA PHE A 538 10.88 4.62 -14.32
C PHE A 538 11.80 4.68 -13.11
N GLN A 539 11.31 4.20 -11.97
CA GLN A 539 12.09 4.04 -10.76
C GLN A 539 12.49 2.58 -10.63
N PHE A 540 13.79 2.30 -10.43
CA PHE A 540 14.29 0.94 -10.46
C PHE A 540 15.49 0.74 -9.53
N ASN A 541 15.69 -0.50 -9.12
CA ASN A 541 16.90 -0.92 -8.42
C ASN A 541 18.05 -1.04 -9.43
N GLU A 542 19.00 -0.11 -9.42
CA GLU A 542 20.13 -0.05 -10.37
C GLU A 542 21.06 -1.28 -10.25
N LEU A 543 21.01 -2.00 -9.13
CA LEU A 543 21.73 -3.27 -8.98
C LEU A 543 21.12 -4.38 -9.85
N LEU A 544 19.80 -4.31 -10.10
CA LEU A 544 19.06 -5.27 -10.91
C LEU A 544 18.86 -4.81 -12.35
N TYR A 545 18.68 -3.51 -12.60
CA TYR A 545 18.44 -2.98 -13.95
C TYR A 545 19.47 -1.90 -14.26
N SER A 546 20.26 -2.09 -15.33
CA SER A 546 21.18 -1.04 -15.76
C SER A 546 20.43 0.12 -16.42
N THR A 547 20.92 1.34 -16.22
CA THR A 547 20.35 2.56 -16.82
C THR A 547 20.24 2.44 -18.34
N ASP A 548 21.22 1.85 -19.01
CA ASP A 548 21.20 1.64 -20.47
C ASP A 548 20.05 0.73 -20.92
N ASN A 549 19.67 -0.27 -20.12
CA ASN A 549 18.57 -1.17 -20.46
C ASN A 549 17.21 -0.53 -20.17
N VAL A 550 17.10 0.26 -19.10
CA VAL A 550 15.89 1.04 -18.82
C VAL A 550 15.69 2.14 -19.87
N GLU A 551 16.76 2.73 -20.40
CA GLU A 551 16.73 3.69 -21.51
C GLU A 551 16.18 3.05 -22.80
N LYS A 552 16.53 1.79 -23.10
CA LYS A 552 15.90 1.04 -24.22
C LYS A 552 14.41 0.85 -23.99
N MET A 553 14.02 0.45 -22.78
CA MET A 553 12.61 0.28 -22.42
C MET A 553 11.82 1.58 -22.57
N LYS A 554 12.42 2.73 -22.20
CA LYS A 554 11.84 4.05 -22.46
C LYS A 554 11.60 4.27 -23.94
N ASN A 555 12.60 3.99 -24.78
CA ASN A 555 12.47 4.20 -26.23
C ASN A 555 11.38 3.30 -26.83
N HIS A 556 11.26 2.05 -26.37
CA HIS A 556 10.15 1.17 -26.77
C HIS A 556 8.79 1.69 -26.31
N PHE A 557 8.70 2.22 -25.08
CA PHE A 557 7.48 2.79 -24.55
C PHE A 557 7.03 4.03 -25.35
N ILE A 558 7.97 4.93 -25.67
CA ILE A 558 7.72 6.11 -26.51
C ILE A 558 7.31 5.68 -27.93
N HIS A 559 7.99 4.68 -28.51
CA HIS A 559 7.65 4.21 -29.85
C HIS A 559 6.24 3.62 -29.93
N LEU A 560 5.82 2.84 -28.93
CA LEU A 560 4.45 2.34 -28.81
C LEU A 560 3.44 3.49 -28.74
N ILE A 561 3.73 4.55 -27.97
CA ILE A 561 2.88 5.75 -27.93
C ILE A 561 2.74 6.33 -29.35
N ASP A 562 3.84 6.49 -30.08
CA ASP A 562 3.86 7.08 -31.42
C ASP A 562 3.03 6.27 -32.44
N GLU A 563 3.10 4.94 -32.38
CA GLU A 563 2.26 4.06 -33.22
C GLU A 563 0.77 4.22 -32.90
N ILE A 564 0.43 4.23 -31.61
CA ILE A 564 -0.95 4.33 -31.13
C ILE A 564 -1.59 5.67 -31.47
N ILE A 565 -0.87 6.79 -31.28
CA ILE A 565 -1.39 8.12 -31.62
C ILE A 565 -1.51 8.34 -33.14
N THR A 566 -0.85 7.52 -33.94
CA THR A 566 -0.94 7.54 -35.41
C THR A 566 -2.18 6.76 -35.88
N ASN A 567 -2.50 5.64 -35.26
CA ASN A 567 -3.68 4.84 -35.59
C ASN A 567 -4.29 4.17 -34.35
N GLU A 568 -5.34 4.77 -33.78
CA GLU A 568 -6.04 4.22 -32.60
C GLU A 568 -6.76 2.88 -32.86
N ASN A 569 -6.98 2.50 -34.13
CA ASN A 569 -7.61 1.24 -34.53
C ASN A 569 -6.60 0.17 -34.95
N VAL A 570 -5.31 0.38 -34.70
CA VAL A 570 -4.26 -0.61 -34.97
C VAL A 570 -4.53 -1.90 -34.19
N LEU A 571 -4.26 -3.04 -34.82
CA LEU A 571 -4.33 -4.33 -34.12
C LEU A 571 -3.13 -4.45 -33.20
N VAL A 572 -3.36 -4.88 -31.96
CA VAL A 572 -2.30 -4.96 -30.94
C VAL A 572 -1.15 -5.89 -31.36
N LYS A 573 -1.46 -6.95 -32.13
CA LYS A 573 -0.46 -7.86 -32.68
C LYS A 573 0.51 -7.18 -33.66
N ASP A 574 0.04 -6.16 -34.39
CA ASP A 574 0.79 -5.46 -35.44
C ASP A 574 1.63 -4.32 -34.86
N LEU A 575 1.46 -3.97 -33.58
CA LEU A 575 2.30 -2.98 -32.90
C LEU A 575 3.74 -3.49 -32.77
N GLU A 576 4.69 -2.64 -33.13
CA GLU A 576 6.12 -2.90 -33.04
C GLU A 576 6.75 -2.06 -31.93
N ILE A 577 7.58 -2.69 -31.10
CA ILE A 577 8.27 -1.98 -29.99
C ILE A 577 9.62 -1.40 -30.42
N LEU A 578 10.19 -1.92 -31.51
CA LEU A 578 11.54 -1.55 -31.97
C LEU A 578 11.46 -0.35 -32.90
N GLY A 579 12.09 0.76 -32.49
CA GLY A 579 12.28 1.92 -33.35
C GLY A 579 13.16 1.61 -34.57
N GLN A 580 13.11 2.48 -35.58
CA GLN A 580 13.81 2.27 -36.85
C GLN A 580 15.34 2.15 -36.68
N ASP A 581 15.94 2.92 -35.77
CA ASP A 581 17.38 2.88 -35.52
C ASP A 581 17.82 1.54 -34.92
N GLU A 582 17.03 0.99 -33.98
CA GLU A 582 17.32 -0.31 -33.39
C GLU A 582 17.12 -1.44 -34.40
N LYS A 583 16.08 -1.36 -35.24
CA LYS A 583 15.90 -2.29 -36.36
C LYS A 583 17.07 -2.24 -37.34
N ASN A 584 17.54 -1.06 -37.71
CA ASN A 584 18.70 -0.91 -38.59
C ASN A 584 19.94 -1.54 -37.96
N LYS A 585 20.15 -1.34 -36.65
CA LYS A 585 21.26 -1.94 -35.93
C LYS A 585 21.20 -3.46 -35.90
N LEU A 586 20.05 -4.03 -35.57
CA LEU A 586 19.84 -5.48 -35.47
C LEU A 586 19.88 -6.17 -36.84
N LEU A 587 19.27 -5.57 -37.86
CA LEU A 587 19.10 -6.20 -39.17
C LEU A 587 20.28 -5.91 -40.10
N LEU A 588 20.90 -4.74 -40.02
CA LEU A 588 21.97 -4.31 -40.92
C LEU A 588 23.32 -4.30 -40.20
N GLU A 589 23.52 -3.49 -39.17
CA GLU A 589 24.84 -3.25 -38.57
C GLU A 589 25.48 -4.51 -37.98
N PHE A 590 24.74 -5.27 -37.16
CA PHE A 590 25.22 -6.53 -36.60
C PHE A 590 25.42 -7.61 -37.67
N ASN A 591 24.78 -7.47 -38.83
CA ASN A 591 24.88 -8.38 -39.96
C ASN A 591 25.80 -7.87 -41.09
N GLN A 592 26.65 -6.86 -40.84
CA GLN A 592 27.70 -6.44 -41.78
C GLN A 592 28.87 -7.45 -41.82
N THR A 593 28.56 -8.72 -42.05
CA THR A 593 29.51 -9.85 -42.05
C THR A 593 30.13 -10.08 -43.43
N LYS A 594 29.83 -9.24 -44.42
CA LYS A 594 30.40 -9.33 -45.76
C LYS A 594 31.90 -8.99 -45.70
N ALA A 595 32.73 -10.02 -45.83
CA ALA A 595 34.17 -9.89 -45.99
C ALA A 595 34.58 -10.33 -47.39
N ASP A 596 35.59 -9.67 -47.96
CA ASP A 596 36.20 -10.13 -49.20
C ASP A 596 37.07 -11.35 -48.89
N TYR A 597 36.69 -12.50 -49.46
CA TYR A 597 37.50 -13.72 -49.44
C TYR A 597 37.56 -14.31 -50.85
N PRO A 598 38.58 -15.12 -51.17
CA PRO A 598 38.70 -15.77 -52.48
C PRO A 598 37.59 -16.83 -52.68
N ASN A 599 36.42 -16.38 -53.13
CA ASN A 599 35.23 -17.24 -53.29
C ASN A 599 35.32 -18.19 -54.49
N ASN A 600 36.31 -18.01 -55.36
CA ASN A 600 36.57 -18.82 -56.53
C ASN A 600 37.65 -19.89 -56.29
N LYS A 601 38.13 -20.03 -55.06
CA LYS A 601 39.17 -20.99 -54.68
C LYS A 601 38.72 -21.85 -53.52
N THR A 602 39.09 -23.12 -53.57
CA THR A 602 38.98 -24.05 -52.46
C THR A 602 40.06 -23.76 -51.40
N ILE A 603 39.84 -24.22 -50.16
CA ILE A 603 40.86 -24.14 -49.10
C ILE A 603 42.16 -24.86 -49.54
N GLN A 604 42.03 -25.95 -50.29
CA GLN A 604 43.17 -26.69 -50.82
C GLN A 604 43.98 -25.86 -51.83
N GLU A 605 43.35 -25.16 -52.77
CA GLU A 605 44.05 -24.26 -53.70
C GLU A 605 44.74 -23.10 -52.96
N LEU A 606 44.09 -22.52 -51.94
CA LEU A 606 44.72 -21.50 -51.09
C LEU A 606 45.93 -22.05 -50.33
N PHE A 607 45.86 -23.30 -49.87
CA PHE A 607 46.98 -23.99 -49.26
C PHE A 607 48.13 -24.22 -50.25
N GLU A 608 47.85 -24.67 -51.47
CA GLU A 608 48.87 -24.88 -52.51
C GLU A 608 49.56 -23.58 -52.94
N GLU A 609 48.84 -22.46 -52.96
CA GLU A 609 49.44 -21.14 -53.16
C GLU A 609 50.40 -20.77 -52.03
N GLN A 610 50.05 -21.08 -50.78
CA GLN A 610 50.92 -20.85 -49.64
C GLN A 610 52.17 -21.76 -49.70
N VAL A 611 52.00 -23.03 -50.11
CA VAL A 611 53.11 -23.96 -50.34
C VAL A 611 54.06 -23.42 -51.39
N SER A 612 53.54 -22.83 -52.47
CA SER A 612 54.34 -22.24 -53.54
C SER A 612 55.10 -20.99 -53.08
N LYS A 613 54.52 -20.17 -52.19
CA LYS A 613 55.13 -18.94 -51.67
C LYS A 613 56.24 -19.23 -50.65
N THR A 614 56.03 -20.17 -49.73
CA THR A 614 56.97 -20.44 -48.62
C THR A 614 57.18 -21.94 -48.39
N PRO A 615 57.77 -22.67 -49.36
CA PRO A 615 57.78 -24.13 -49.35
C PRO A 615 58.56 -24.74 -48.18
N ASN A 616 59.64 -24.08 -47.73
CA ASN A 616 60.53 -24.58 -46.68
C ASN A 616 60.13 -24.12 -45.27
N ASN A 617 59.07 -23.32 -45.13
CA ASN A 617 58.58 -22.93 -43.81
C ASN A 617 57.87 -24.11 -43.16
N ILE A 618 57.97 -24.20 -41.83
CA ILE A 618 57.27 -25.22 -41.04
C ILE A 618 55.76 -24.96 -41.14
N ALA A 619 54.99 -25.98 -41.52
CA ALA A 619 53.53 -25.93 -41.62
C ALA A 619 52.85 -26.59 -40.42
N VAL A 620 53.39 -27.72 -39.95
CA VAL A 620 52.83 -28.48 -38.83
C VAL A 620 53.96 -28.95 -37.93
N VAL A 621 53.72 -28.87 -36.62
CA VAL A 621 54.61 -29.38 -35.57
C VAL A 621 53.82 -30.33 -34.69
N PHE A 622 54.38 -31.50 -34.45
CA PHE A 622 53.87 -32.45 -33.48
C PHE A 622 55.03 -33.02 -32.69
N GLU A 623 55.08 -32.69 -31.39
CA GLU A 623 56.19 -33.02 -30.50
C GLU A 623 57.55 -32.53 -31.05
N SER A 624 58.52 -33.45 -31.21
CA SER A 624 59.85 -33.18 -31.76
C SER A 624 59.92 -33.24 -33.29
N LYS A 625 58.79 -33.52 -33.96
CA LYS A 625 58.71 -33.60 -35.42
C LYS A 625 58.10 -32.33 -35.98
N SER A 626 58.72 -31.81 -37.04
CA SER A 626 58.17 -30.73 -37.84
C SER A 626 58.13 -31.14 -39.31
N ILE A 627 57.12 -30.67 -40.03
CA ILE A 627 57.02 -30.84 -41.48
C ILE A 627 56.83 -29.47 -42.13
N THR A 628 57.51 -29.28 -43.25
CA THR A 628 57.41 -28.07 -44.06
C THR A 628 56.11 -28.05 -44.88
N TYR A 629 55.71 -26.87 -45.38
CA TYR A 629 54.57 -26.74 -46.29
C TYR A 629 54.71 -27.68 -47.51
N LYS A 630 55.90 -27.76 -48.09
CA LYS A 630 56.17 -28.65 -49.23
C LYS A 630 55.96 -30.12 -48.87
N GLU A 631 56.56 -30.59 -47.77
CA GLU A 631 56.44 -31.99 -47.34
C GLU A 631 55.00 -32.36 -46.98
N LEU A 632 54.26 -31.45 -46.35
CA LEU A 632 52.84 -31.65 -46.05
C LEU A 632 52.03 -31.78 -47.34
N ASN A 633 52.24 -30.89 -48.32
CA ASN A 633 51.52 -30.93 -49.59
C ASN A 633 51.77 -32.23 -50.37
N GLU A 634 53.02 -32.69 -50.43
CA GLU A 634 53.40 -33.94 -51.12
C GLU A 634 52.74 -35.17 -50.47
N ARG A 635 52.69 -35.22 -49.13
CA ARG A 635 52.02 -36.29 -48.39
C ARG A 635 50.50 -36.25 -48.58
N SER A 636 49.89 -35.07 -48.51
CA SER A 636 48.46 -34.88 -48.75
C SER A 636 48.06 -35.29 -50.17
N ASN A 637 48.86 -34.95 -51.19
CA ASN A 637 48.62 -35.34 -52.59
C ASN A 637 48.75 -36.86 -52.82
N SER A 638 49.67 -37.49 -52.10
CA SER A 638 49.83 -38.95 -52.13
C SER A 638 48.58 -39.63 -51.54
N LEU A 639 48.10 -39.16 -50.39
CA LEU A 639 46.87 -39.68 -49.77
C LEU A 639 45.63 -39.41 -50.65
N ALA A 640 45.48 -38.20 -51.18
CA ALA A 640 44.38 -37.85 -52.07
C ALA A 640 44.31 -38.74 -53.32
N SER A 641 45.46 -39.14 -53.86
CA SER A 641 45.52 -40.09 -54.98
C SER A 641 45.07 -41.49 -54.59
N ILE A 642 45.44 -41.96 -53.39
CA ILE A 642 44.96 -43.23 -52.84
C ILE A 642 43.43 -43.18 -52.65
N LEU A 643 42.91 -42.12 -52.05
CA LEU A 643 41.46 -41.98 -51.80
C LEU A 643 40.66 -41.96 -53.11
N ARG A 644 41.10 -41.19 -54.11
CA ARG A 644 40.45 -41.18 -55.43
C ARG A 644 40.50 -42.54 -56.13
N ASN A 645 41.60 -43.27 -56.01
CA ASN A 645 41.70 -44.63 -56.57
C ASN A 645 40.78 -45.64 -55.86
N ASN A 646 40.37 -45.35 -54.63
CA ASN A 646 39.39 -46.15 -53.88
C ASN A 646 37.94 -45.64 -54.05
N GLY A 647 37.70 -44.73 -55.00
CA GLY A 647 36.36 -44.30 -55.40
C GLY A 647 35.80 -43.08 -54.67
N VAL A 648 36.60 -42.40 -53.82
CA VAL A 648 36.14 -41.20 -53.11
C VAL A 648 36.01 -40.01 -54.07
N GLY A 649 34.86 -39.36 -54.06
CA GLY A 649 34.52 -38.16 -54.84
C GLY A 649 33.92 -37.02 -53.98
N PRO A 650 33.40 -35.97 -54.63
CA PRO A 650 32.65 -34.91 -53.96
C PRO A 650 31.44 -35.48 -53.19
N ASP A 651 31.12 -34.86 -52.06
CA ASP A 651 30.01 -35.24 -51.16
C ASP A 651 30.16 -36.59 -50.43
N ASP A 652 31.26 -37.34 -50.67
CA ASP A 652 31.59 -38.54 -49.91
C ASP A 652 32.23 -38.21 -48.55
N ILE A 653 31.86 -38.97 -47.51
CA ILE A 653 32.40 -38.82 -46.16
C ILE A 653 33.52 -39.85 -45.94
N VAL A 654 34.71 -39.37 -45.57
CA VAL A 654 35.86 -40.21 -45.20
C VAL A 654 36.02 -40.20 -43.68
N GLY A 655 35.96 -41.39 -43.06
CA GLY A 655 36.03 -41.58 -41.60
C GLY A 655 37.37 -42.09 -41.09
#